data_AF-A0A329ZJ29-F1
#
_entry.id   AF-A0A329ZJ29-F1
#
_cell.length_a   1.000
_cell.length_b   1.000
_cell.length_c   1.000
_cell.angle_alpha   90.00
_cell.angle_beta   90.00
_cell.angle_gamma   90.00
#
_symmetry.space_group_name_H-M   'P 1'
#
loop_
_entity.id
_entity.type
_entity.pdbx_description
1 polymer ?
#
loop_
_entity_poly.entity_id
_entity_poly.type
_entity_poly.pdbx_seq_one_letter_code
_entity_poly.pdbx_strand_id
1 'polypeptide(L)'
;MGKHHIPLLSLIVVSMIYGDTFENRNSHNIINTKKAWDMGITGAGITIGIVDSPVNDKHPFLDKKILNQKIYKNYQTQEYKPNFICNNQVPCDSHGSHVVGIAIGKNLKNPNNSANIDFLGVAHDAKAYVAAGIGNDKTQPEPIELSIFFNKQEVKIINNSWGSNIYPFINTELSQNNLIYAGNGKNDRNPTSLINTISSYWRGYSCDTCNTTLEKELISLARDHKVLITFAAGNEGIVSPSMQSVLPRYDESLKSWITVGAFDSELAKKLDSGKLDFTNKDALTSFSNLFYGAESWSILAPGKNISSANASDESSIEKSGTSMAAPFVSGAAALVAQKFPDLNGRQIADVLLSTANKNVQLPNMIVKQHTSKKYSVIYINNDASQKGLVYKNKEDVIKDVQDAGYKEEAGNIKTSDGLLKVPSNNKGDTQDAVYVLGKESIIGQGVLDIEKAMGGLARLDANRLTRDDIYTLNSNSILTKWSFTTGSKFTNTEHALYTLTVSDNNEMLFSNNIDERLWENNLHYSVNGVTTLLAGSPNTPSNPMTHFTGVGLLKDGLGTLVLSGQNTYTGLTYIKQGTLALMSEADFKNRNYTKPDISQQALNAAQQESNTPRQSNTIKQIAATNQNIATNLSKAPDDNTNQLITANTTKPLLSGSVYIAKEANLIGSGEIKNNLQNQGTLQVGNLAPVNPHGIQNKEGTNNDLIVGGTYTQDTDATLTLVFGEKDNAKLKAQHYVIKGGKLTFTPQKNAYFQGDGKRTIKIDLAGMPQNLFSSIQTKNTNSLNFDLINGIIIPRFADNAYTTANTSLAFTSTMKSIQPKSSLIPHYQQAFGQLDSLDMSLSAYTKAVDEIQGGGHLLASSEILNTQKRMLNEFSILPMNNALTPITSITTGLTTALN
;
A
#
# COMPACT_ATOMS: atom_id res chain seq x y z
N MET A 1 -55.29 25.86 2.18
CA MET A 1 -56.13 24.65 2.21
C MET A 1 -55.59 23.68 1.18
N GLY A 2 -55.45 22.39 1.53
CA GLY A 2 -55.01 21.32 0.63
C GLY A 2 -53.69 20.64 1.02
N LYS A 3 -53.70 19.85 2.09
CA LYS A 3 -52.65 18.87 2.42
C LYS A 3 -52.76 17.69 1.44
N HIS A 4 -51.67 17.28 0.81
CA HIS A 4 -51.55 15.94 0.24
C HIS A 4 -50.39 15.21 0.90
N HIS A 5 -50.75 14.27 1.79
CA HIS A 5 -49.90 13.18 2.23
C HIS A 5 -49.64 12.25 1.03
N ILE A 6 -48.38 12.00 0.71
CA ILE A 6 -47.96 10.90 -0.15
C ILE A 6 -47.51 9.76 0.80
N PRO A 7 -48.07 8.54 0.70
CA PRO A 7 -47.78 7.47 1.64
C PRO A 7 -46.41 6.84 1.36
N LEU A 8 -45.70 6.56 2.44
CA LEU A 8 -44.34 6.02 2.54
C LEU A 8 -44.17 4.55 2.06
N LEU A 9 -45.08 4.02 1.23
CA LEU A 9 -45.11 2.60 0.86
C LEU A 9 -44.73 2.28 -0.59
N SER A 10 -44.31 3.25 -1.39
CA SER A 10 -43.90 3.07 -2.79
C SER A 10 -42.38 3.04 -3.02
N LEU A 11 -41.56 3.19 -1.97
CA LEU A 11 -40.09 3.13 -2.08
C LEU A 11 -39.47 1.72 -1.92
N ILE A 12 -40.25 0.71 -1.51
CA ILE A 12 -39.74 -0.64 -1.22
C ILE A 12 -40.13 -1.67 -2.31
N VAL A 13 -41.00 -1.32 -3.26
CA VAL A 13 -41.44 -2.26 -4.32
C VAL A 13 -40.85 -1.94 -5.70
N VAL A 14 -40.16 -0.81 -5.87
CA VAL A 14 -39.46 -0.46 -7.15
C VAL A 14 -38.07 -1.13 -7.24
N SER A 15 -37.51 -1.60 -6.13
CA SER A 15 -36.22 -2.30 -6.08
C SER A 15 -36.31 -3.82 -6.32
N MET A 16 -37.50 -4.41 -6.44
CA MET A 16 -37.66 -5.87 -6.60
C MET A 16 -38.29 -6.31 -7.93
N ILE A 17 -38.57 -5.41 -8.88
CA ILE A 17 -39.15 -5.77 -10.19
C ILE A 17 -38.33 -5.22 -11.39
N TYR A 18 -37.18 -4.59 -11.15
CA TYR A 18 -36.34 -3.96 -12.20
C TYR A 18 -34.83 -4.28 -12.14
N GLY A 19 -34.42 -5.24 -11.32
CA GLY A 19 -33.04 -5.73 -11.32
C GLY A 19 -32.97 -7.03 -12.10
N ASP A 20 -32.51 -6.99 -13.36
CA ASP A 20 -31.84 -8.12 -14.01
C ASP A 20 -31.59 -7.81 -15.49
N THR A 21 -30.30 -7.64 -15.84
CA THR A 21 -29.64 -8.10 -17.10
C THR A 21 -28.22 -7.54 -17.20
N PHE A 22 -27.98 -6.29 -16.78
CA PHE A 22 -26.65 -5.66 -16.81
C PHE A 22 -25.80 -5.95 -15.54
N GLU A 23 -26.44 -6.05 -14.37
CA GLU A 23 -25.80 -6.22 -13.06
C GLU A 23 -25.08 -7.58 -12.88
N ASN A 24 -25.28 -8.53 -13.80
CA ASN A 24 -24.79 -9.91 -13.72
C ASN A 24 -23.66 -10.26 -14.71
N ARG A 25 -23.08 -9.29 -15.46
CA ARG A 25 -21.89 -9.60 -16.27
C ARG A 25 -20.70 -9.92 -15.37
N ASN A 26 -20.16 -11.13 -15.50
CA ASN A 26 -19.12 -11.64 -14.61
C ASN A 26 -17.85 -10.77 -14.63
N SER A 27 -17.53 -10.16 -15.77
CA SER A 27 -16.41 -9.22 -15.94
C SER A 27 -16.47 -8.00 -15.01
N HIS A 28 -17.65 -7.39 -14.79
CA HIS A 28 -17.82 -6.27 -13.86
C HIS A 28 -17.95 -6.72 -12.41
N ASN A 29 -18.59 -7.87 -12.18
CA ASN A 29 -18.77 -8.44 -10.84
C ASN A 29 -17.42 -8.80 -10.20
N ILE A 30 -16.55 -9.48 -10.94
CA ILE A 30 -15.27 -9.96 -10.40
C ILE A 30 -14.32 -8.82 -10.00
N ILE A 31 -14.47 -7.63 -10.63
CA ILE A 31 -13.69 -6.42 -10.33
C ILE A 31 -14.46 -5.39 -9.48
N ASN A 32 -15.64 -5.73 -8.99
CA ASN A 32 -16.48 -4.92 -8.10
C ASN A 32 -16.90 -3.54 -8.67
N THR A 33 -17.14 -3.42 -9.98
CA THR A 33 -17.44 -2.10 -10.57
C THR A 33 -18.71 -1.46 -9.98
N LYS A 34 -19.76 -2.26 -9.74
CA LYS A 34 -21.06 -1.80 -9.25
C LYS A 34 -20.96 -0.95 -7.98
N LYS A 35 -20.00 -1.27 -7.11
CA LYS A 35 -19.81 -0.57 -5.83
C LYS A 35 -19.43 0.90 -6.00
N ALA A 36 -18.67 1.25 -7.04
CA ALA A 36 -18.41 2.64 -7.36
C ALA A 36 -19.66 3.34 -7.91
N TRP A 37 -20.42 2.68 -8.79
CA TRP A 37 -21.66 3.22 -9.35
C TRP A 37 -22.73 3.45 -8.28
N ASP A 38 -22.87 2.55 -7.31
CA ASP A 38 -23.78 2.69 -6.18
C ASP A 38 -23.40 3.89 -5.28
N MET A 39 -22.13 4.35 -5.32
CA MET A 39 -21.67 5.58 -4.67
C MET A 39 -21.87 6.84 -5.54
N GLY A 40 -22.46 6.72 -6.74
CA GLY A 40 -22.58 7.81 -7.72
C GLY A 40 -21.28 8.15 -8.44
N ILE A 41 -20.28 7.27 -8.40
CA ILE A 41 -18.98 7.45 -9.04
C ILE A 41 -19.00 6.68 -10.36
N THR A 42 -19.10 7.42 -11.46
CA THR A 42 -19.38 6.90 -12.82
C THR A 42 -18.36 7.37 -13.85
N GLY A 43 -17.36 8.15 -13.45
CA GLY A 43 -16.39 8.83 -14.30
C GLY A 43 -16.82 10.24 -14.72
N ALA A 44 -17.94 10.74 -14.20
CA ALA A 44 -18.45 12.07 -14.53
C ALA A 44 -17.40 13.17 -14.28
N GLY A 45 -17.20 14.05 -15.26
CA GLY A 45 -16.21 15.13 -15.21
C GLY A 45 -14.77 14.70 -15.52
N ILE A 46 -14.50 13.40 -15.71
CA ILE A 46 -13.17 12.90 -16.04
C ILE A 46 -13.04 12.69 -17.55
N THR A 47 -11.88 13.07 -18.09
CA THR A 47 -11.50 12.80 -19.47
C THR A 47 -10.24 11.93 -19.49
N ILE A 48 -10.27 10.85 -20.28
CA ILE A 48 -9.13 9.95 -20.48
C ILE A 48 -8.53 10.14 -21.88
N GLY A 49 -7.24 9.86 -22.01
CA GLY A 49 -6.56 9.77 -23.30
C GLY A 49 -6.58 8.32 -23.80
N ILE A 50 -6.67 8.16 -25.11
CA ILE A 50 -6.62 6.87 -25.79
C ILE A 50 -5.61 6.97 -26.92
N VAL A 51 -4.65 6.04 -26.98
CA VAL A 51 -3.75 5.88 -28.13
C VAL A 51 -4.06 4.54 -28.78
N ASP A 52 -4.71 4.57 -29.94
CA ASP A 52 -5.18 3.38 -30.64
C ASP A 52 -5.40 3.66 -32.15
N SER A 53 -6.14 2.78 -32.83
CA SER A 53 -6.78 3.03 -34.13
C SER A 53 -7.90 4.06 -34.02
N PRO A 54 -8.35 4.63 -35.16
CA PRO A 54 -9.51 5.50 -35.18
C PRO A 54 -10.74 4.88 -34.50
N VAL A 55 -11.52 5.74 -33.89
CA VAL A 55 -12.78 5.44 -33.21
C VAL A 55 -13.93 5.93 -34.07
N ASN A 56 -14.94 5.09 -34.25
CA ASN A 56 -16.23 5.48 -34.79
C ASN A 56 -17.03 6.19 -33.69
N ASP A 57 -16.83 7.51 -33.58
CA ASP A 57 -17.45 8.37 -32.57
C ASP A 57 -18.97 8.57 -32.77
N LYS A 58 -19.52 8.09 -33.90
CA LYS A 58 -20.96 8.06 -34.16
C LYS A 58 -21.64 6.79 -33.68
N HIS A 59 -20.88 5.78 -33.26
CA HIS A 59 -21.45 4.57 -32.67
C HIS A 59 -22.36 4.93 -31.48
N PRO A 60 -23.55 4.33 -31.31
CA PRO A 60 -24.48 4.69 -30.24
C PRO A 60 -23.84 4.71 -28.82
N PHE A 61 -23.02 3.71 -28.49
CA PHE A 61 -22.26 3.67 -27.23
C PHE A 61 -21.26 4.83 -27.04
N LEU A 62 -20.80 5.47 -28.13
CA LEU A 62 -19.70 6.44 -28.15
C LEU A 62 -20.12 7.84 -28.61
N ASP A 63 -21.36 8.02 -29.06
CA ASP A 63 -21.90 9.32 -29.47
C ASP A 63 -21.61 10.38 -28.39
N LYS A 64 -21.00 11.52 -28.75
CA LYS A 64 -20.63 12.61 -27.80
C LYS A 64 -19.68 12.21 -26.65
N LYS A 65 -19.10 11.01 -26.68
CA LYS A 65 -18.07 10.58 -25.71
C LYS A 65 -16.67 11.00 -26.13
N ILE A 66 -16.42 11.05 -27.44
CA ILE A 66 -15.15 11.52 -28.00
C ILE A 66 -15.20 13.04 -28.12
N LEU A 67 -14.37 13.73 -27.35
CA LEU A 67 -14.27 15.20 -27.38
C LEU A 67 -13.49 15.68 -28.60
N ASN A 68 -12.41 14.98 -28.93
CA ASN A 68 -11.62 15.20 -30.13
C ASN A 68 -10.82 13.91 -30.43
N GLN A 69 -10.65 13.63 -31.72
CA GLN A 69 -9.78 12.57 -32.20
C GLN A 69 -8.80 13.14 -33.23
N LYS A 70 -7.51 13.09 -32.90
CA LYS A 70 -6.43 13.45 -33.83
C LYS A 70 -6.04 12.22 -34.63
N ILE A 71 -6.31 12.26 -35.93
CA ILE A 71 -5.88 11.25 -36.90
C ILE A 71 -4.45 11.57 -37.34
N TYR A 72 -3.49 10.71 -37.01
CA TYR A 72 -2.11 10.87 -37.46
C TYR A 72 -1.97 10.30 -38.87
N LYS A 73 -1.42 11.10 -39.78
CA LYS A 73 -1.31 10.76 -41.21
C LYS A 73 -0.20 9.76 -41.45
N ASN A 74 -0.33 9.02 -42.53
CA ASN A 74 0.74 8.21 -43.10
C ASN A 74 1.86 9.14 -43.62
N TYR A 75 3.09 8.90 -43.19
CA TYR A 75 4.27 9.68 -43.56
C TYR A 75 4.57 9.65 -45.07
N GLN A 76 4.25 8.53 -45.75
CA GLN A 76 4.49 8.35 -47.18
C GLN A 76 3.37 8.94 -48.04
N THR A 77 2.11 8.72 -47.69
CA THR A 77 0.96 9.16 -48.51
C THR A 77 0.40 10.52 -48.07
N GLN A 78 0.80 11.02 -46.91
CA GLN A 78 0.34 12.29 -46.30
C GLN A 78 -1.19 12.35 -46.07
N GLU A 79 -1.88 11.21 -46.19
CA GLU A 79 -3.32 11.06 -45.93
C GLU A 79 -3.55 9.77 -45.12
N TYR A 80 -4.46 9.83 -44.15
CA TYR A 80 -5.03 8.64 -43.53
C TYR A 80 -6.52 8.88 -43.32
N LYS A 81 -7.36 8.04 -43.94
CA LYS A 81 -8.81 8.10 -43.85
C LYS A 81 -9.29 6.87 -43.07
N PRO A 82 -9.91 7.06 -41.89
CA PRO A 82 -10.47 5.95 -41.12
C PRO A 82 -11.37 5.07 -41.98
N ASN A 83 -11.15 3.77 -41.93
CA ASN A 83 -11.97 2.77 -42.60
C ASN A 83 -12.50 1.74 -41.60
N PHE A 84 -13.75 1.92 -41.21
CA PHE A 84 -14.44 1.03 -40.28
C PHE A 84 -15.03 -0.24 -40.96
N ILE A 85 -15.03 -0.30 -42.30
CA ILE A 85 -15.58 -1.41 -43.09
C ILE A 85 -14.66 -1.70 -44.31
N CYS A 86 -13.83 -2.74 -44.23
CA CYS A 86 -13.04 -3.22 -45.37
C CYS A 86 -13.71 -4.39 -46.10
N ASN A 87 -13.14 -4.76 -47.26
CA ASN A 87 -13.46 -5.92 -48.11
C ASN A 87 -14.31 -7.00 -47.39
N ASN A 88 -15.56 -7.19 -47.86
CA ASN A 88 -16.54 -8.12 -47.30
C ASN A 88 -17.02 -7.80 -45.87
N GLN A 89 -17.23 -6.52 -45.55
CA GLN A 89 -17.77 -6.08 -44.25
C GLN A 89 -16.88 -6.42 -43.04
N VAL A 90 -15.58 -6.64 -43.26
CA VAL A 90 -14.64 -6.93 -42.16
C VAL A 90 -14.22 -5.62 -41.48
N PRO A 91 -14.38 -5.47 -40.16
CA PRO A 91 -13.99 -4.25 -39.46
C PRO A 91 -12.46 -4.05 -39.42
N CYS A 92 -11.95 -2.99 -40.05
CA CYS A 92 -10.51 -2.70 -40.12
C CYS A 92 -10.03 -1.79 -38.98
N ASP A 93 -10.46 -0.53 -38.95
CA ASP A 93 -10.18 0.40 -37.85
C ASP A 93 -11.15 0.16 -36.68
N SER A 94 -11.23 -1.10 -36.23
CA SER A 94 -12.26 -1.54 -35.28
C SER A 94 -11.79 -1.64 -33.84
N HIS A 95 -10.48 -1.68 -33.63
CA HIS A 95 -9.89 -1.95 -32.34
C HIS A 95 -10.13 -0.80 -31.34
N GLY A 96 -9.96 0.46 -31.79
CA GLY A 96 -10.07 1.64 -30.96
C GLY A 96 -11.49 1.84 -30.46
N SER A 97 -12.49 1.68 -31.32
CA SER A 97 -13.91 1.77 -30.91
C SER A 97 -14.24 0.75 -29.82
N HIS A 98 -13.75 -0.48 -29.94
CA HIS A 98 -13.95 -1.53 -28.94
C HIS A 98 -13.28 -1.18 -27.60
N VAL A 99 -12.01 -0.75 -27.64
CA VAL A 99 -11.24 -0.32 -26.47
C VAL A 99 -11.90 0.84 -25.73
N VAL A 100 -12.29 1.90 -26.45
CA VAL A 100 -12.95 3.07 -25.83
C VAL A 100 -14.29 2.70 -25.24
N GLY A 101 -15.05 1.83 -25.91
CA GLY A 101 -16.31 1.33 -25.37
C GLY A 101 -16.13 0.72 -23.99
N ILE A 102 -15.14 -0.15 -23.79
CA ILE A 102 -14.93 -0.85 -22.49
C ILE A 102 -14.66 0.17 -21.37
N ALA A 103 -13.90 1.22 -21.67
CA ALA A 103 -13.57 2.23 -20.68
C ALA A 103 -14.76 3.15 -20.36
N ILE A 104 -15.46 3.69 -21.37
CA ILE A 104 -16.38 4.85 -21.21
C ILE A 104 -17.70 4.76 -21.99
N GLY A 105 -18.02 3.60 -22.56
CA GLY A 105 -19.24 3.39 -23.34
C GLY A 105 -20.50 3.73 -22.55
N LYS A 106 -21.44 4.43 -23.19
CA LYS A 106 -22.73 4.80 -22.61
C LYS A 106 -23.57 3.59 -22.24
N ASN A 107 -24.40 3.77 -21.22
CA ASN A 107 -25.56 2.92 -20.98
C ASN A 107 -26.60 3.15 -22.08
N LEU A 108 -26.78 2.18 -22.97
CA LEU A 108 -27.93 2.17 -23.88
C LEU A 108 -28.77 0.93 -23.58
N LYS A 109 -29.92 1.13 -22.93
CA LYS A 109 -31.02 0.17 -22.99
C LYS A 109 -31.65 0.29 -24.37
N ASN A 110 -31.52 -0.71 -25.24
CA ASN A 110 -32.16 -0.67 -26.56
C ASN A 110 -33.50 -1.44 -26.53
N PRO A 111 -34.66 -0.76 -26.56
CA PRO A 111 -35.96 -1.43 -26.54
C PRO A 111 -36.32 -2.16 -27.85
N ASN A 112 -35.55 -2.00 -28.94
CA ASN A 112 -35.91 -2.48 -30.28
C ASN A 112 -34.88 -3.42 -30.93
N ASN A 113 -33.94 -4.02 -30.18
CA ASN A 113 -33.00 -5.00 -30.73
C ASN A 113 -33.25 -6.39 -30.13
N SER A 114 -33.54 -7.37 -31.00
CA SER A 114 -33.77 -8.79 -30.68
C SER A 114 -32.61 -9.47 -29.93
N ALA A 115 -31.45 -8.79 -29.80
CA ALA A 115 -30.27 -9.27 -29.11
C ALA A 115 -30.12 -8.79 -27.65
N ASN A 116 -30.97 -7.88 -27.15
CA ASN A 116 -30.98 -7.42 -25.75
C ASN A 116 -29.57 -7.07 -25.18
N ILE A 117 -28.77 -6.32 -25.96
CA ILE A 117 -27.35 -6.08 -25.62
C ILE A 117 -27.23 -4.88 -24.68
N ASP A 118 -27.27 -5.12 -23.37
CA ASP A 118 -26.90 -4.13 -22.36
C ASP A 118 -25.38 -4.00 -22.29
N PHE A 119 -24.85 -2.86 -22.73
CA PHE A 119 -23.42 -2.53 -22.66
C PHE A 119 -23.19 -1.28 -21.81
N LEU A 120 -22.17 -1.31 -20.95
CA LEU A 120 -21.73 -0.16 -20.14
C LEU A 120 -20.22 -0.20 -19.97
N GLY A 121 -19.56 0.92 -20.25
CA GLY A 121 -18.17 1.08 -19.90
C GLY A 121 -17.97 1.18 -18.39
N VAL A 122 -16.76 0.90 -17.91
CA VAL A 122 -16.43 1.00 -16.47
C VAL A 122 -16.69 2.40 -15.91
N ALA A 123 -16.23 3.44 -16.62
CA ALA A 123 -16.44 4.85 -16.33
C ALA A 123 -17.40 5.47 -17.36
N HIS A 124 -18.63 4.95 -17.39
CA HIS A 124 -19.62 5.24 -18.42
C HIS A 124 -20.07 6.70 -18.53
N ASP A 125 -19.71 7.61 -17.61
CA ASP A 125 -19.97 9.05 -17.71
C ASP A 125 -18.72 9.88 -18.05
N ALA A 126 -17.54 9.25 -18.10
CA ALA A 126 -16.32 9.90 -18.58
C ALA A 126 -16.37 10.18 -20.09
N LYS A 127 -15.38 10.95 -20.55
CA LYS A 127 -15.15 11.30 -21.96
C LYS A 127 -13.72 10.94 -22.39
N ALA A 128 -13.42 11.00 -23.69
CA ALA A 128 -12.10 10.70 -24.20
C ALA A 128 -11.55 11.71 -25.22
N TYR A 129 -10.23 11.89 -25.19
CA TYR A 129 -9.42 12.38 -26.30
C TYR A 129 -8.70 11.20 -26.94
N VAL A 130 -8.74 11.12 -28.27
CA VAL A 130 -8.15 9.98 -29.00
C VAL A 130 -7.00 10.46 -29.88
N ALA A 131 -5.83 9.87 -29.68
CA ALA A 131 -4.69 9.96 -30.57
C ALA A 131 -4.69 8.69 -31.45
N ALA A 132 -5.26 8.80 -32.65
CA ALA A 132 -5.39 7.69 -33.58
C ALA A 132 -4.10 7.53 -34.39
N GLY A 133 -3.13 6.82 -33.81
CA GLY A 133 -1.81 6.57 -34.38
C GLY A 133 -1.54 5.11 -34.75
N ILE A 134 -2.44 4.18 -34.41
CA ILE A 134 -2.26 2.74 -34.58
C ILE A 134 -3.40 2.19 -35.45
N GLY A 135 -3.37 2.43 -36.76
CA GLY A 135 -4.47 2.11 -37.69
C GLY A 135 -4.23 0.91 -38.63
N ASN A 136 -5.21 0.60 -39.47
CA ASN A 136 -5.09 -0.45 -40.50
C ASN A 136 -4.13 -0.07 -41.65
N ASP A 137 -3.80 1.21 -41.80
CA ASP A 137 -2.69 1.60 -42.66
C ASP A 137 -1.37 1.20 -41.97
N LYS A 138 -0.74 0.13 -42.47
CA LYS A 138 0.49 -0.48 -41.91
C LYS A 138 1.75 0.39 -42.08
N THR A 139 1.58 1.66 -42.40
CA THR A 139 2.67 2.59 -42.73
C THR A 139 2.83 3.63 -41.61
N GLN A 140 3.98 4.28 -41.61
CA GLN A 140 4.45 5.05 -40.47
C GLN A 140 3.59 6.29 -40.20
N PRO A 141 3.05 6.48 -39.00
CA PRO A 141 2.41 7.74 -38.67
C PRO A 141 3.45 8.87 -38.67
N GLU A 142 3.02 10.08 -39.06
CA GLU A 142 3.72 11.33 -38.77
C GLU A 142 4.18 11.40 -37.30
N PRO A 143 5.24 12.17 -36.97
CA PRO A 143 5.65 12.38 -35.58
C PRO A 143 4.45 12.71 -34.68
N ILE A 144 4.27 11.90 -33.65
CA ILE A 144 3.13 11.98 -32.74
C ILE A 144 3.51 12.88 -31.57
N GLU A 145 2.91 14.07 -31.46
CA GLU A 145 3.12 15.00 -30.34
C GLU A 145 2.08 14.77 -29.25
N LEU A 146 2.19 13.66 -28.50
CA LEU A 146 1.21 13.34 -27.46
C LEU A 146 1.30 14.30 -26.27
N SER A 147 2.50 14.72 -25.87
CA SER A 147 2.68 15.66 -24.76
C SER A 147 1.89 16.93 -25.01
N ILE A 148 1.98 17.50 -26.22
CA ILE A 148 1.21 18.69 -26.61
C ILE A 148 -0.29 18.39 -26.66
N PHE A 149 -0.69 17.27 -27.28
CA PHE A 149 -2.09 16.95 -27.48
C PHE A 149 -2.83 16.69 -26.15
N PHE A 150 -2.27 15.86 -25.27
CA PHE A 150 -2.93 15.46 -24.03
C PHE A 150 -2.67 16.42 -22.87
N ASN A 151 -1.48 17.01 -22.74
CA ASN A 151 -1.19 17.94 -21.62
C ASN A 151 -2.01 19.22 -21.72
N LYS A 152 -2.24 19.75 -22.95
CA LYS A 152 -3.16 20.88 -23.16
C LYS A 152 -4.60 20.62 -22.70
N GLN A 153 -4.96 19.36 -22.54
CA GLN A 153 -6.28 18.90 -22.17
C GLN A 153 -6.36 18.38 -20.72
N GLU A 154 -5.27 18.52 -19.95
CA GLU A 154 -5.17 18.09 -18.55
C GLU A 154 -5.52 16.60 -18.33
N VAL A 155 -5.23 15.76 -19.32
CA VAL A 155 -5.47 14.31 -19.24
C VAL A 155 -4.56 13.68 -18.20
N LYS A 156 -5.16 13.01 -17.21
CA LYS A 156 -4.43 12.31 -16.13
C LYS A 156 -4.17 10.83 -16.41
N ILE A 157 -4.88 10.23 -17.37
CA ILE A 157 -4.88 8.78 -17.63
C ILE A 157 -4.86 8.57 -19.13
N ILE A 158 -3.94 7.73 -19.63
CA ILE A 158 -3.85 7.37 -21.05
C ILE A 158 -3.83 5.85 -21.20
N ASN A 159 -4.78 5.34 -21.97
CA ASN A 159 -4.86 3.92 -22.33
C ASN A 159 -4.05 3.60 -23.60
N ASN A 160 -3.25 2.54 -23.53
CA ASN A 160 -2.50 1.98 -24.65
C ASN A 160 -2.79 0.48 -24.77
N SER A 161 -3.52 0.10 -25.82
CA SER A 161 -3.91 -1.29 -26.09
C SER A 161 -3.16 -1.90 -27.29
N TRP A 162 -1.91 -1.48 -27.49
CA TRP A 162 -0.98 -1.90 -28.52
C TRP A 162 0.33 -2.37 -27.88
N GLY A 163 1.30 -2.87 -28.65
CA GLY A 163 2.60 -3.30 -28.11
C GLY A 163 3.55 -3.82 -29.18
N SER A 164 4.84 -3.94 -28.82
CA SER A 164 5.87 -4.54 -29.68
C SER A 164 6.06 -6.02 -29.42
N ASN A 165 6.71 -6.70 -30.36
CA ASN A 165 7.07 -8.12 -30.30
C ASN A 165 8.45 -8.37 -29.66
N ILE A 166 8.87 -7.50 -28.74
CA ILE A 166 10.21 -7.55 -28.12
C ILE A 166 10.06 -7.69 -26.60
N TYR A 167 10.82 -8.62 -26.01
CA TYR A 167 10.75 -9.03 -24.60
C TYR A 167 12.14 -8.91 -23.97
N PRO A 168 12.59 -7.68 -23.66
CA PRO A 168 13.99 -7.42 -23.30
C PRO A 168 14.40 -8.10 -21.99
N PHE A 169 13.45 -8.40 -21.10
CA PHE A 169 13.76 -9.03 -19.82
C PHE A 169 14.22 -10.49 -19.97
N ILE A 170 13.64 -11.21 -20.93
CA ILE A 170 14.01 -12.60 -21.25
C ILE A 170 14.90 -12.71 -22.49
N ASN A 171 15.32 -11.59 -23.05
CA ASN A 171 16.20 -11.53 -24.21
C ASN A 171 15.67 -12.24 -25.45
N THR A 172 14.42 -11.96 -25.79
CA THR A 172 13.80 -12.53 -26.98
C THR A 172 13.03 -11.48 -27.77
N GLU A 173 12.90 -11.76 -29.06
CA GLU A 173 11.93 -11.10 -29.92
C GLU A 173 11.17 -12.13 -30.74
N LEU A 174 9.90 -11.84 -31.03
CA LEU A 174 9.06 -12.67 -31.88
C LEU A 174 9.25 -12.22 -33.34
N SER A 175 9.87 -13.08 -34.14
CA SER A 175 10.09 -12.87 -35.58
C SER A 175 9.57 -14.07 -36.36
N GLN A 176 8.74 -13.84 -37.39
CA GLN A 176 8.13 -14.90 -38.20
C GLN A 176 7.51 -16.04 -37.36
N ASN A 177 6.80 -15.69 -36.29
CA ASN A 177 6.22 -16.64 -35.33
C ASN A 177 7.24 -17.55 -34.63
N ASN A 178 8.50 -17.15 -34.49
CA ASN A 178 9.48 -17.83 -33.64
C ASN A 178 10.11 -16.84 -32.67
N LEU A 179 10.41 -17.30 -31.45
CA LEU A 179 11.27 -16.53 -30.56
C LEU A 179 12.72 -16.70 -31.00
N ILE A 180 13.35 -15.58 -31.30
CA ILE A 180 14.77 -15.51 -31.60
C ILE A 180 15.45 -14.63 -30.56
N TYR A 181 16.77 -14.76 -30.48
CA TYR A 181 17.60 -13.88 -29.66
C TYR A 181 17.44 -12.44 -30.14
N ALA A 182 17.07 -11.53 -29.23
CA ALA A 182 16.81 -10.13 -29.60
C ALA A 182 18.08 -9.36 -30.01
N GLY A 183 19.27 -9.92 -29.76
CA GLY A 183 20.55 -9.25 -30.02
C GLY A 183 20.96 -8.33 -28.86
N ASN A 184 22.27 -8.07 -28.71
CA ASN A 184 22.78 -7.26 -27.59
C ASN A 184 22.18 -5.85 -27.50
N GLY A 185 21.78 -5.24 -28.62
CA GLY A 185 21.17 -3.90 -28.64
C GLY A 185 19.73 -3.84 -28.12
N LYS A 186 18.98 -4.96 -28.14
CA LYS A 186 17.58 -5.02 -27.67
C LYS A 186 17.45 -5.50 -26.22
N ASN A 187 18.56 -5.83 -25.57
CA ASN A 187 18.66 -6.03 -24.11
C ASN A 187 19.55 -4.98 -23.47
N ASP A 188 19.73 -3.85 -24.17
CA ASP A 188 20.45 -2.73 -23.63
C ASP A 188 19.81 -2.34 -22.29
N ARG A 189 20.66 -2.02 -21.33
CA ARG A 189 20.26 -1.59 -19.99
C ARG A 189 19.83 -0.13 -19.98
N ASN A 190 20.01 0.58 -21.10
CA ASN A 190 19.59 1.95 -21.31
C ASN A 190 18.20 2.00 -21.95
N PRO A 191 17.17 2.52 -21.25
CA PRO A 191 15.82 2.70 -21.78
C PRO A 191 15.80 3.47 -23.11
N THR A 192 16.59 4.54 -23.23
CA THR A 192 16.64 5.36 -24.45
C THR A 192 17.14 4.55 -25.64
N SER A 193 18.14 3.69 -25.42
CA SER A 193 18.68 2.80 -26.45
C SER A 193 17.65 1.74 -26.87
N LEU A 194 16.97 1.13 -25.90
CA LEU A 194 15.86 0.19 -26.15
C LEU A 194 14.74 0.84 -26.98
N ILE A 195 14.30 2.03 -26.57
CA ILE A 195 13.24 2.79 -27.24
C ILE A 195 13.65 3.18 -28.65
N ASN A 196 14.89 3.68 -28.84
CA ASN A 196 15.41 4.02 -30.16
C ASN A 196 15.45 2.79 -31.08
N THR A 197 15.82 1.62 -30.54
CA THR A 197 15.88 0.35 -31.28
C THR A 197 14.50 -0.11 -31.76
N ILE A 198 13.45 0.15 -30.97
CA ILE A 198 12.08 -0.21 -31.36
C ILE A 198 11.45 0.82 -32.27
N SER A 199 11.76 2.08 -32.05
CA SER A 199 11.30 3.16 -32.92
C SER A 199 11.83 3.00 -34.34
N SER A 200 13.07 2.50 -34.52
CA SER A 200 13.61 2.17 -35.84
C SER A 200 12.97 0.93 -36.46
N TYR A 201 12.60 -0.07 -35.65
CA TYR A 201 11.90 -1.27 -36.10
C TYR A 201 10.50 -0.96 -36.62
N TRP A 202 9.74 -0.13 -35.89
CA TRP A 202 8.45 0.35 -36.38
C TRP A 202 8.65 1.17 -37.64
N ARG A 203 9.59 2.13 -37.67
CA ARG A 203 9.77 3.11 -38.77
C ARG A 203 10.39 2.58 -40.07
N GLY A 204 10.98 1.39 -40.07
CA GLY A 204 11.66 0.83 -41.26
C GLY A 204 12.94 1.57 -41.67
N TYR A 205 13.44 2.51 -40.87
CA TYR A 205 14.75 3.16 -41.04
C TYR A 205 15.26 3.67 -39.67
N SER A 206 16.58 3.69 -39.46
CA SER A 206 17.19 4.32 -38.27
C SER A 206 17.03 5.84 -38.39
N CYS A 207 16.41 6.48 -37.41
CA CYS A 207 16.48 7.92 -37.30
C CYS A 207 17.16 8.30 -35.99
N ASP A 208 18.49 8.35 -36.06
CA ASP A 208 19.35 8.73 -34.94
C ASP A 208 19.10 10.18 -34.49
N THR A 209 18.37 10.98 -35.29
CA THR A 209 18.00 12.38 -35.02
C THR A 209 16.50 12.61 -34.76
N CYS A 210 15.66 11.55 -34.70
CA CYS A 210 14.26 11.71 -34.30
C CYS A 210 14.17 12.06 -32.81
N ASN A 211 13.95 13.33 -32.51
CA ASN A 211 13.80 13.80 -31.14
C ASN A 211 12.52 13.28 -30.44
N THR A 212 11.50 12.82 -31.18
CA THR A 212 10.19 12.43 -30.61
C THR A 212 9.66 11.12 -31.21
N THR A 213 9.48 10.10 -30.38
CA THR A 213 8.80 8.83 -30.71
C THR A 213 7.62 8.65 -29.77
N LEU A 214 6.65 7.81 -30.14
CA LEU A 214 5.44 7.59 -29.34
C LEU A 214 5.78 7.19 -27.90
N GLU A 215 6.73 6.26 -27.74
CA GLU A 215 7.23 5.83 -26.44
C GLU A 215 7.94 6.95 -25.67
N LYS A 216 8.77 7.78 -26.31
CA LYS A 216 9.44 8.92 -25.66
C LYS A 216 8.43 9.93 -25.11
N GLU A 217 7.36 10.19 -25.85
CA GLU A 217 6.29 11.10 -25.43
C GLU A 217 5.50 10.53 -24.24
N LEU A 218 5.16 9.23 -24.27
CA LEU A 218 4.49 8.56 -23.15
C LEU A 218 5.36 8.54 -21.89
N ILE A 219 6.67 8.32 -22.04
CA ILE A 219 7.65 8.39 -20.94
C ILE A 219 7.69 9.80 -20.37
N SER A 220 7.73 10.84 -21.20
CA SER A 220 7.71 12.22 -20.72
C SER A 220 6.41 12.55 -19.99
N LEU A 221 5.25 12.16 -20.54
CA LEU A 221 3.96 12.31 -19.87
C LEU A 221 3.92 11.59 -18.51
N ALA A 222 4.45 10.36 -18.43
CA ALA A 222 4.48 9.57 -17.20
C ALA A 222 5.42 10.16 -16.14
N ARG A 223 6.64 10.52 -16.56
CA ARG A 223 7.74 10.95 -15.69
C ARG A 223 7.58 12.41 -15.26
N ASP A 224 7.34 13.30 -16.24
CA ASP A 224 7.43 14.74 -16.08
C ASP A 224 6.07 15.34 -15.71
N HIS A 225 4.98 14.82 -16.29
CA HIS A 225 3.61 15.30 -16.06
C HIS A 225 2.79 14.42 -15.11
N LYS A 226 3.37 13.29 -14.64
CA LYS A 226 2.70 12.32 -13.75
C LYS A 226 1.36 11.83 -14.31
N VAL A 227 1.25 11.67 -15.63
CA VAL A 227 0.09 11.06 -16.30
C VAL A 227 0.19 9.55 -16.18
N LEU A 228 -0.89 8.90 -15.77
CA LEU A 228 -0.95 7.43 -15.69
C LEU A 228 -1.00 6.84 -17.09
N ILE A 229 0.00 6.01 -17.42
CA ILE A 229 0.04 5.22 -18.64
C ILE A 229 -0.37 3.80 -18.31
N THR A 230 -1.52 3.37 -18.81
CA THR A 230 -1.93 1.95 -18.76
C THR A 230 -1.56 1.29 -20.07
N PHE A 231 -1.00 0.07 -19.99
CA PHE A 231 -0.44 -0.62 -21.16
C PHE A 231 -0.81 -2.10 -21.14
N ALA A 232 -1.27 -2.62 -22.28
CA ALA A 232 -1.54 -4.04 -22.46
C ALA A 232 -0.24 -4.87 -22.39
N ALA A 233 -0.25 -6.01 -21.67
CA ALA A 233 0.95 -6.83 -21.48
C ALA A 233 1.43 -7.54 -22.77
N GLY A 234 0.55 -7.75 -23.75
CA GLY A 234 0.79 -8.51 -24.98
C GLY A 234 0.03 -9.83 -25.02
N ASN A 235 -0.14 -10.39 -26.23
CA ASN A 235 -1.06 -11.50 -26.54
C ASN A 235 -0.34 -12.74 -27.08
N GLU A 236 0.95 -12.90 -26.78
CA GLU A 236 1.80 -13.89 -27.41
C GLU A 236 2.03 -15.14 -26.54
N GLY A 237 1.45 -15.21 -25.33
CA GLY A 237 1.61 -16.31 -24.39
C GLY A 237 3.00 -16.34 -23.73
N ILE A 238 3.69 -15.21 -23.69
CA ILE A 238 5.08 -15.09 -23.23
C ILE A 238 5.11 -14.85 -21.72
N VAL A 239 6.14 -15.36 -21.04
CA VAL A 239 6.26 -15.23 -19.58
C VAL A 239 6.55 -13.79 -19.09
N SER A 240 6.90 -12.89 -20.00
CA SER A 240 7.27 -11.50 -19.73
C SER A 240 6.45 -10.56 -20.62
N PRO A 241 6.10 -9.34 -20.15
CA PRO A 241 5.38 -8.39 -20.98
C PRO A 241 6.23 -7.88 -22.15
N SER A 242 5.55 -7.28 -23.14
CA SER A 242 6.20 -6.56 -24.24
C SER A 242 7.05 -5.38 -23.74
N MET A 243 7.95 -4.90 -24.61
CA MET A 243 8.95 -3.90 -24.27
C MET A 243 8.37 -2.66 -23.60
N GLN A 244 7.31 -2.08 -24.16
CA GLN A 244 6.64 -0.90 -23.62
C GLN A 244 6.12 -1.15 -22.19
N SER A 245 5.55 -2.31 -21.95
CA SER A 245 4.98 -2.71 -20.65
C SER A 245 6.04 -3.01 -19.58
N VAL A 246 7.25 -3.41 -19.97
CA VAL A 246 8.34 -3.70 -19.02
C VAL A 246 9.30 -2.50 -18.83
N LEU A 247 9.08 -1.37 -19.51
CA LEU A 247 9.93 -0.17 -19.41
C LEU A 247 10.24 0.30 -17.98
N PRO A 248 9.30 0.29 -17.01
CA PRO A 248 9.61 0.72 -15.64
C PRO A 248 10.68 -0.11 -14.93
N ARG A 249 11.03 -1.31 -15.46
CA ARG A 249 12.17 -2.10 -14.99
C ARG A 249 13.50 -1.43 -15.29
N TYR A 250 13.59 -0.77 -16.44
CA TYR A 250 14.81 -0.15 -16.95
C TYR A 250 14.87 1.35 -16.63
N ASP A 251 13.71 2.00 -16.49
CA ASP A 251 13.58 3.38 -16.00
C ASP A 251 12.68 3.40 -14.76
N GLU A 252 13.29 3.29 -13.59
CA GLU A 252 12.55 3.28 -12.33
C GLU A 252 11.87 4.62 -12.00
N SER A 253 12.12 5.70 -12.76
CA SER A 253 11.40 6.97 -12.61
C SER A 253 9.95 6.89 -13.14
N LEU A 254 9.63 5.86 -13.94
CA LEU A 254 8.30 5.62 -14.52
C LEU A 254 7.31 5.06 -13.49
N LYS A 255 7.01 5.86 -12.46
CA LYS A 255 6.08 5.46 -11.40
C LYS A 255 4.60 5.66 -11.77
N SER A 256 4.29 6.32 -12.89
CA SER A 256 2.92 6.52 -13.40
C SER A 256 2.58 5.50 -14.50
N TRP A 257 2.83 4.22 -14.24
CA TRP A 257 2.70 3.15 -15.25
C TRP A 257 2.00 1.93 -14.66
N ILE A 258 1.07 1.32 -15.41
CA ILE A 258 0.47 0.03 -15.08
C ILE A 258 0.47 -0.87 -16.31
N THR A 259 0.97 -2.09 -16.14
CA THR A 259 0.91 -3.17 -17.13
C THR A 259 -0.28 -4.07 -16.84
N VAL A 260 -1.07 -4.38 -17.87
CA VAL A 260 -2.37 -5.06 -17.71
C VAL A 260 -2.39 -6.39 -18.46
N GLY A 261 -2.53 -7.47 -17.71
CA GLY A 261 -2.75 -8.82 -18.25
C GLY A 261 -4.23 -9.19 -18.27
N ALA A 262 -4.56 -10.23 -19.04
CA ALA A 262 -5.94 -10.65 -19.29
C ALA A 262 -6.26 -12.01 -18.65
N PHE A 263 -7.44 -12.09 -18.05
CA PHE A 263 -8.05 -13.36 -17.64
C PHE A 263 -9.45 -13.53 -18.23
N ASP A 264 -9.94 -14.76 -18.19
CA ASP A 264 -11.30 -15.13 -18.58
C ASP A 264 -12.24 -14.99 -17.39
N SER A 265 -13.08 -13.94 -17.40
CA SER A 265 -14.00 -13.70 -16.31
C SER A 265 -15.08 -14.75 -16.21
N GLU A 266 -15.43 -15.48 -17.28
CA GLU A 266 -16.46 -16.53 -17.22
C GLU A 266 -15.97 -17.80 -16.52
N LEU A 267 -14.66 -18.01 -16.46
CA LEU A 267 -14.04 -19.18 -15.84
C LEU A 267 -13.45 -18.89 -14.45
N ALA A 268 -13.06 -17.64 -14.20
CA ALA A 268 -12.70 -17.19 -12.87
C ALA A 268 -13.95 -17.02 -12.00
N LYS A 269 -13.89 -17.47 -10.75
CA LYS A 269 -15.02 -17.38 -9.82
C LYS A 269 -14.69 -16.51 -8.62
N LYS A 270 -15.62 -15.66 -8.23
CA LYS A 270 -15.57 -14.96 -6.95
C LYS A 270 -16.36 -15.77 -5.91
N LEU A 271 -15.70 -16.18 -4.84
CA LEU A 271 -16.33 -16.86 -3.72
C LEU A 271 -16.95 -15.83 -2.75
N ASP A 272 -17.90 -16.25 -1.91
CA ASP A 272 -18.55 -15.40 -0.91
C ASP A 272 -17.56 -14.71 0.06
N SER A 273 -16.41 -15.34 0.28
CA SER A 273 -15.30 -14.79 1.07
C SER A 273 -14.56 -13.62 0.40
N GLY A 274 -14.90 -13.27 -0.85
CA GLY A 274 -14.16 -12.32 -1.69
C GLY A 274 -12.87 -12.90 -2.29
N LYS A 275 -12.54 -14.16 -1.97
CA LYS A 275 -11.44 -14.90 -2.61
C LYS A 275 -11.78 -15.21 -4.07
N LEU A 276 -10.80 -15.04 -4.95
CA LEU A 276 -10.92 -15.37 -6.35
C LEU A 276 -10.35 -16.76 -6.63
N ASP A 277 -11.14 -17.62 -7.26
CA ASP A 277 -10.77 -18.97 -7.66
C ASP A 277 -10.45 -19.02 -9.16
N PHE A 278 -9.17 -19.27 -9.45
CA PHE A 278 -8.61 -19.41 -10.79
C PHE A 278 -8.12 -20.85 -11.03
N THR A 279 -8.56 -21.83 -10.23
CA THR A 279 -8.16 -23.23 -10.38
C THR A 279 -8.59 -23.85 -11.71
N ASN A 280 -9.60 -23.27 -12.37
CA ASN A 280 -9.86 -23.58 -13.77
C ASN A 280 -8.65 -23.14 -14.61
N LYS A 281 -8.00 -24.13 -15.22
CA LYS A 281 -6.75 -23.96 -15.98
C LYS A 281 -6.83 -22.91 -17.09
N ASP A 282 -8.02 -22.70 -17.66
CA ASP A 282 -8.26 -21.78 -18.77
C ASP A 282 -8.68 -20.36 -18.33
N ALA A 283 -8.89 -20.15 -17.01
CA ALA A 283 -9.16 -18.82 -16.45
C ALA A 283 -7.97 -17.86 -16.67
N LEU A 284 -6.75 -18.37 -16.53
CA LEU A 284 -5.55 -17.67 -16.96
C LEU A 284 -5.34 -17.89 -18.45
N THR A 285 -5.83 -16.95 -19.26
CA THR A 285 -5.86 -17.06 -20.73
C THR A 285 -4.50 -17.48 -21.32
N SER A 286 -4.52 -18.39 -22.29
CA SER A 286 -3.30 -18.92 -22.92
C SER A 286 -2.48 -17.84 -23.64
N PHE A 287 -3.15 -16.80 -24.16
CA PHE A 287 -2.54 -15.72 -24.93
C PHE A 287 -1.94 -14.61 -24.06
N SER A 288 -2.45 -14.34 -22.86
CA SER A 288 -1.95 -13.19 -22.08
C SER A 288 -0.50 -13.44 -21.69
N ASN A 289 0.36 -12.49 -22.04
CA ASN A 289 1.70 -12.45 -21.48
C ASN A 289 1.61 -12.33 -19.95
N LEU A 290 2.58 -12.92 -19.27
CA LEU A 290 2.74 -12.88 -17.81
C LEU A 290 3.65 -11.71 -17.41
N PHE A 291 3.85 -11.53 -16.11
CA PHE A 291 4.51 -10.35 -15.54
C PHE A 291 5.93 -10.62 -15.05
N TYR A 292 6.61 -11.65 -15.56
CA TYR A 292 7.99 -11.90 -15.16
C TYR A 292 8.88 -10.72 -15.57
N GLY A 293 9.42 -10.01 -14.59
CA GLY A 293 10.21 -8.79 -14.77
C GLY A 293 9.45 -7.48 -14.55
N ALA A 294 8.11 -7.54 -14.36
CA ALA A 294 7.22 -6.39 -14.23
C ALA A 294 6.24 -6.49 -13.04
N GLU A 295 6.55 -7.32 -12.05
CA GLU A 295 5.63 -7.69 -10.97
C GLU A 295 5.08 -6.49 -10.19
N SER A 296 5.91 -5.47 -9.93
CA SER A 296 5.60 -4.33 -9.04
C SER A 296 4.70 -3.24 -9.65
N TRP A 297 4.34 -3.35 -10.93
CA TRP A 297 3.45 -2.40 -11.62
C TRP A 297 2.45 -3.11 -12.55
N SER A 298 2.16 -4.38 -12.27
CA SER A 298 1.24 -5.17 -13.10
C SER A 298 -0.05 -5.52 -12.37
N ILE A 299 -1.15 -5.65 -13.11
CA ILE A 299 -2.45 -6.07 -12.60
C ILE A 299 -3.20 -6.92 -13.64
N LEU A 300 -4.06 -7.82 -13.18
CA LEU A 300 -4.97 -8.58 -14.03
C LEU A 300 -6.34 -7.89 -14.15
N ALA A 301 -6.90 -7.88 -15.35
CA ALA A 301 -8.28 -7.45 -15.63
C ALA A 301 -8.96 -8.39 -16.63
N PRO A 302 -10.31 -8.40 -16.70
CA PRO A 302 -11.04 -9.22 -17.67
C PRO A 302 -10.63 -8.88 -19.10
N GLY A 303 -10.33 -9.90 -19.91
CA GLY A 303 -9.84 -9.67 -21.27
C GLY A 303 -10.18 -10.75 -22.28
N LYS A 304 -11.03 -11.73 -21.95
CA LYS A 304 -11.50 -12.75 -22.90
C LYS A 304 -13.02 -12.65 -23.06
N ASN A 305 -13.48 -12.75 -24.30
CA ASN A 305 -14.88 -12.64 -24.72
C ASN A 305 -15.56 -11.37 -24.20
N ILE A 306 -14.86 -10.24 -24.34
CA ILE A 306 -15.37 -8.94 -23.88
C ILE A 306 -16.20 -8.31 -25.02
N SER A 307 -17.50 -8.20 -24.80
CA SER A 307 -18.43 -7.48 -25.70
C SER A 307 -18.27 -5.97 -25.53
N SER A 308 -18.12 -5.24 -26.64
CA SER A 308 -18.02 -3.77 -26.70
C SER A 308 -18.40 -3.27 -28.10
N ALA A 309 -18.33 -1.95 -28.35
CA ALA A 309 -18.73 -1.31 -29.60
C ALA A 309 -18.10 -1.98 -30.84
N ASN A 310 -18.95 -2.36 -31.80
CA ASN A 310 -18.50 -2.78 -33.11
C ASN A 310 -18.33 -1.54 -34.00
N ALA A 311 -17.13 -1.22 -34.45
CA ALA A 311 -16.91 -0.02 -35.25
C ALA A 311 -17.66 -0.02 -36.60
N SER A 312 -17.99 -1.20 -37.14
CA SER A 312 -18.56 -1.37 -38.48
C SER A 312 -20.06 -1.10 -38.57
N ASP A 313 -20.78 -1.18 -37.45
CA ASP A 313 -22.23 -0.99 -37.38
C ASP A 313 -22.63 -0.41 -36.00
N GLU A 314 -23.90 -0.53 -35.61
CA GLU A 314 -24.42 -0.03 -34.33
C GLU A 314 -24.47 -1.10 -33.22
N SER A 315 -23.94 -2.30 -33.49
CA SER A 315 -24.02 -3.46 -32.60
C SER A 315 -22.81 -3.57 -31.65
N SER A 316 -22.80 -4.61 -30.80
CA SER A 316 -21.61 -4.99 -30.05
C SER A 316 -20.92 -6.19 -30.68
N ILE A 317 -19.61 -6.28 -30.51
CA ILE A 317 -18.81 -7.45 -30.90
C ILE A 317 -17.94 -7.91 -29.73
N GLU A 318 -17.79 -9.22 -29.57
CA GLU A 318 -16.85 -9.81 -28.61
C GLU A 318 -15.44 -9.86 -29.17
N LYS A 319 -14.46 -9.45 -28.35
CA LYS A 319 -13.04 -9.60 -28.64
C LYS A 319 -12.29 -10.10 -27.41
N SER A 320 -11.12 -10.69 -27.64
CA SER A 320 -10.23 -11.20 -26.61
C SER A 320 -8.83 -10.64 -26.79
N GLY A 321 -8.19 -10.23 -25.70
CA GLY A 321 -6.84 -9.70 -25.66
C GLY A 321 -6.57 -8.92 -24.37
N THR A 322 -5.29 -8.77 -24.04
CA THR A 322 -4.81 -7.78 -23.04
C THR A 322 -5.21 -6.35 -23.45
N SER A 323 -5.43 -6.12 -24.74
CA SER A 323 -6.03 -4.91 -25.30
C SER A 323 -7.43 -4.60 -24.76
N MET A 324 -8.22 -5.61 -24.41
CA MET A 324 -9.54 -5.45 -23.78
C MET A 324 -9.43 -5.33 -22.25
N ALA A 325 -8.38 -5.88 -21.65
CA ALA A 325 -8.12 -5.77 -20.21
C ALA A 325 -7.64 -4.37 -19.80
N ALA A 326 -6.73 -3.75 -20.57
CA ALA A 326 -6.22 -2.41 -20.32
C ALA A 326 -7.32 -1.33 -20.10
N PRO A 327 -8.37 -1.23 -20.95
CA PRO A 327 -9.42 -0.23 -20.76
C PRO A 327 -10.29 -0.45 -19.51
N PHE A 328 -10.37 -1.66 -18.94
CA PHE A 328 -10.99 -1.85 -17.62
C PHE A 328 -10.22 -1.08 -16.54
N VAL A 329 -8.89 -1.18 -16.56
CA VAL A 329 -8.01 -0.47 -15.61
C VAL A 329 -8.05 1.04 -15.85
N SER A 330 -8.08 1.48 -17.12
CA SER A 330 -8.20 2.91 -17.47
C SER A 330 -9.54 3.51 -17.02
N GLY A 331 -10.64 2.75 -17.18
CA GLY A 331 -11.94 3.14 -16.65
C GLY A 331 -11.94 3.19 -15.12
N ALA A 332 -11.37 2.19 -14.44
CA ALA A 332 -11.22 2.20 -12.98
C ALA A 332 -10.39 3.40 -12.49
N ALA A 333 -9.31 3.73 -13.20
CA ALA A 333 -8.51 4.92 -12.92
C ALA A 333 -9.34 6.21 -13.02
N ALA A 334 -10.26 6.30 -13.99
CA ALA A 334 -11.16 7.44 -14.11
C ALA A 334 -12.16 7.53 -12.93
N LEU A 335 -12.65 6.39 -12.43
CA LEU A 335 -13.47 6.36 -11.21
C LEU A 335 -12.67 6.85 -9.99
N VAL A 336 -11.41 6.40 -9.84
CA VAL A 336 -10.50 6.86 -8.78
C VAL A 336 -10.24 8.36 -8.92
N ALA A 337 -10.01 8.87 -10.13
CA ALA A 337 -9.78 10.29 -10.38
C ALA A 337 -11.01 11.16 -10.05
N GLN A 338 -12.24 10.66 -10.28
CA GLN A 338 -13.46 11.34 -9.86
C GLN A 338 -13.57 11.38 -8.32
N LYS A 339 -13.27 10.26 -7.66
CA LYS A 339 -13.36 10.14 -6.19
C LYS A 339 -12.29 10.98 -5.47
N PHE A 340 -11.09 11.04 -6.04
CA PHE A 340 -9.92 11.70 -5.46
C PHE A 340 -9.32 12.70 -6.47
N PRO A 341 -9.95 13.87 -6.66
CA PRO A 341 -9.58 14.82 -7.72
C PRO A 341 -8.18 15.40 -7.58
N ASP A 342 -7.61 15.42 -6.36
CA ASP A 342 -6.26 15.91 -6.10
C ASP A 342 -5.14 14.91 -6.45
N LEU A 343 -5.48 13.64 -6.72
CA LEU A 343 -4.47 12.66 -7.11
C LEU A 343 -3.96 12.91 -8.53
N ASN A 344 -2.64 12.78 -8.69
CA ASN A 344 -1.99 12.65 -9.99
C ASN A 344 -1.96 11.19 -10.46
N GLY A 345 -1.53 10.95 -11.69
CA GLY A 345 -1.51 9.62 -12.30
C GLY A 345 -0.62 8.60 -11.59
N ARG A 346 0.52 9.01 -11.00
CA ARG A 346 1.32 8.13 -10.13
C ARG A 346 0.48 7.65 -8.93
N GLN A 347 -0.16 8.58 -8.22
CA GLN A 347 -0.92 8.23 -7.03
C GLN A 347 -2.18 7.41 -7.38
N ILE A 348 -2.83 7.68 -8.52
CA ILE A 348 -3.91 6.83 -9.04
C ILE A 348 -3.40 5.41 -9.30
N ALA A 349 -2.20 5.29 -9.88
CA ALA A 349 -1.58 3.97 -10.11
C ALA A 349 -1.33 3.24 -8.79
N ASP A 350 -0.77 3.94 -7.80
CA ASP A 350 -0.46 3.38 -6.50
C ASP A 350 -1.72 2.96 -5.72
N VAL A 351 -2.84 3.69 -5.86
CA VAL A 351 -4.16 3.25 -5.37
C VAL A 351 -4.54 1.93 -6.02
N LEU A 352 -4.62 1.87 -7.36
CA LEU A 352 -5.06 0.65 -8.09
C LEU A 352 -4.17 -0.57 -7.79
N LEU A 353 -2.84 -0.37 -7.69
CA LEU A 353 -1.88 -1.43 -7.41
C LEU A 353 -1.95 -1.90 -5.96
N SER A 354 -2.09 -0.99 -4.99
CA SER A 354 -2.18 -1.35 -3.57
C SER A 354 -3.53 -1.99 -3.20
N THR A 355 -4.58 -1.69 -3.96
CA THR A 355 -5.93 -2.24 -3.71
C THR A 355 -6.26 -3.48 -4.54
N ALA A 356 -5.41 -3.86 -5.50
CA ALA A 356 -5.59 -5.09 -6.27
C ALA A 356 -5.79 -6.33 -5.35
N ASN A 357 -6.74 -7.20 -5.70
CA ASN A 357 -7.08 -8.37 -4.92
C ASN A 357 -6.01 -9.45 -5.08
N LYS A 358 -5.19 -9.62 -4.04
CA LYS A 358 -4.13 -10.64 -3.93
C LYS A 358 -4.65 -11.98 -3.42
N ASN A 359 -5.88 -12.05 -2.91
CA ASN A 359 -6.50 -13.28 -2.40
C ASN A 359 -7.04 -14.15 -3.55
N VAL A 360 -6.11 -14.63 -4.37
CA VAL A 360 -6.37 -15.48 -5.54
C VAL A 360 -5.84 -16.88 -5.28
N GLN A 361 -6.65 -17.90 -5.55
CA GLN A 361 -6.22 -19.30 -5.62
C GLN A 361 -5.86 -19.63 -7.06
N LEU A 362 -4.59 -19.96 -7.28
CA LEU A 362 -4.05 -20.35 -8.57
C LEU A 362 -3.95 -21.87 -8.67
N PRO A 363 -3.92 -22.45 -9.88
CA PRO A 363 -3.45 -23.82 -10.07
C PRO A 363 -1.95 -23.93 -9.73
N ASN A 364 -1.45 -25.14 -9.55
CA ASN A 364 -0.02 -25.37 -9.29
C ASN A 364 0.84 -25.15 -10.55
N MET A 365 0.23 -25.19 -11.73
CA MET A 365 0.89 -24.91 -12.99
C MET A 365 -0.07 -24.37 -14.05
N ILE A 366 0.49 -23.68 -15.04
CA ILE A 366 -0.22 -23.23 -16.23
C ILE A 366 0.59 -23.53 -17.49
N VAL A 367 -0.11 -23.69 -18.60
CA VAL A 367 0.49 -23.84 -19.93
C VAL A 367 0.08 -22.66 -20.79
N LYS A 368 1.07 -22.01 -21.41
CA LYS A 368 0.84 -20.89 -22.32
C LYS A 368 1.09 -21.33 -23.75
N GLN A 369 0.16 -21.01 -24.64
CA GLN A 369 0.27 -21.31 -26.06
C GLN A 369 0.76 -20.07 -26.80
N HIS A 370 1.87 -20.22 -27.50
CA HIS A 370 2.47 -19.17 -28.31
C HIS A 370 1.76 -19.05 -29.66
N THR A 371 1.90 -17.90 -30.32
CA THR A 371 1.38 -17.67 -31.69
C THR A 371 1.93 -18.69 -32.70
N SER A 372 3.09 -19.27 -32.40
CA SER A 372 3.73 -20.37 -33.14
C SER A 372 3.08 -21.75 -32.92
N LYS A 373 2.02 -21.83 -32.11
CA LYS A 373 1.41 -23.07 -31.59
C LYS A 373 2.33 -23.96 -30.74
N LYS A 374 3.45 -23.40 -30.26
CA LYS A 374 4.33 -24.05 -29.27
C LYS A 374 3.89 -23.69 -27.85
N TYR A 375 4.46 -24.35 -26.85
CA TYR A 375 4.04 -24.19 -25.46
C TYR A 375 5.17 -23.77 -24.52
N SER A 376 4.83 -22.94 -23.54
CA SER A 376 5.61 -22.78 -22.31
C SER A 376 4.88 -23.44 -21.15
N VAL A 377 5.62 -24.13 -20.29
CA VAL A 377 5.09 -24.74 -19.06
C VAL A 377 5.60 -23.92 -17.88
N ILE A 378 4.67 -23.48 -17.03
CA ILE A 378 4.99 -22.63 -15.89
C ILE A 378 4.50 -23.31 -14.62
N TYR A 379 5.44 -23.75 -13.78
CA TYR A 379 5.19 -24.20 -12.43
C TYR A 379 5.11 -22.98 -11.51
N ILE A 380 4.08 -22.92 -10.66
CA ILE A 380 3.85 -21.78 -9.78
C ILE A 380 4.42 -22.12 -8.39
N ASN A 381 5.54 -21.48 -8.04
CA ASN A 381 6.24 -21.67 -6.77
C ASN A 381 6.81 -20.33 -6.28
N ASN A 382 6.61 -20.02 -5.00
CA ASN A 382 7.10 -18.79 -4.38
C ASN A 382 8.56 -18.90 -3.88
N ASP A 383 9.20 -20.06 -4.01
CA ASP A 383 10.63 -20.21 -3.71
C ASP A 383 11.48 -19.40 -4.70
N ALA A 384 12.02 -18.27 -4.21
CA ALA A 384 12.86 -17.38 -4.99
C ALA A 384 14.16 -18.03 -5.48
N SER A 385 14.65 -19.09 -4.84
CA SER A 385 15.89 -19.78 -5.21
C SER A 385 15.81 -20.54 -6.53
N GLN A 386 14.58 -20.85 -6.99
CA GLN A 386 14.32 -21.59 -8.23
C GLN A 386 13.63 -20.75 -9.30
N LYS A 387 13.42 -19.44 -9.07
CA LYS A 387 12.65 -18.57 -9.97
C LYS A 387 13.37 -18.37 -11.31
N GLY A 388 12.69 -18.70 -12.41
CA GLY A 388 13.18 -18.51 -13.76
C GLY A 388 13.06 -19.76 -14.63
N LEU A 389 13.87 -19.81 -15.68
CA LEU A 389 13.96 -20.95 -16.60
C LEU A 389 14.65 -22.12 -15.90
N VAL A 390 14.08 -23.32 -16.01
CA VAL A 390 14.60 -24.53 -15.35
C VAL A 390 14.75 -25.68 -16.33
N TYR A 391 15.70 -26.57 -16.04
CA TYR A 391 15.77 -27.86 -16.74
C TYR A 391 14.87 -28.88 -16.02
N LYS A 392 13.98 -29.51 -16.77
CA LYS A 392 13.23 -30.69 -16.33
C LYS A 392 13.25 -31.75 -17.42
N ASN A 393 13.22 -33.01 -17.02
CA ASN A 393 13.07 -34.10 -17.98
C ASN A 393 11.74 -33.93 -18.73
N LYS A 394 11.79 -34.07 -20.05
CA LYS A 394 10.63 -33.86 -20.93
C LYS A 394 9.47 -34.82 -20.64
N GLU A 395 9.75 -36.06 -20.28
CA GLU A 395 8.73 -37.06 -19.93
C GLU A 395 7.97 -36.66 -18.66
N ASP A 396 8.69 -36.17 -17.65
CA ASP A 396 8.09 -35.65 -16.42
C ASP A 396 7.23 -34.42 -16.71
N VAL A 397 7.70 -33.50 -17.57
CA VAL A 397 6.92 -32.33 -17.98
C VAL A 397 5.63 -32.74 -18.68
N ILE A 398 5.69 -33.71 -19.61
CA ILE A 398 4.50 -34.22 -20.32
C ILE A 398 3.51 -34.83 -19.34
N LYS A 399 4.01 -35.62 -18.38
CA LYS A 399 3.18 -36.24 -17.35
C LYS A 399 2.51 -35.19 -16.47
N ASP A 400 3.27 -34.22 -15.96
CA ASP A 400 2.74 -33.16 -15.12
C ASP A 400 1.66 -32.34 -15.86
N VAL A 401 1.89 -32.00 -17.12
CA VAL A 401 0.94 -31.27 -17.98
C VAL A 401 -0.34 -32.08 -18.19
N GLN A 402 -0.22 -33.39 -18.42
CA GLN A 402 -1.36 -34.29 -18.57
C GLN A 402 -2.16 -34.41 -17.26
N ASP A 403 -1.48 -34.58 -16.12
CA ASP A 403 -2.07 -34.70 -14.79
C ASP A 403 -2.76 -33.39 -14.36
N ALA A 404 -2.27 -32.24 -14.83
CA ALA A 404 -2.90 -30.93 -14.66
C ALA A 404 -4.09 -30.67 -15.61
N GLY A 405 -4.45 -31.62 -16.47
CA GLY A 405 -5.63 -31.56 -17.32
C GLY A 405 -5.43 -30.97 -18.72
N TYR A 406 -4.19 -30.66 -19.12
CA TYR A 406 -3.84 -30.15 -20.45
C TYR A 406 -3.53 -31.29 -21.43
N LYS A 407 -4.54 -32.13 -21.71
CA LYS A 407 -4.34 -33.38 -22.47
C LYS A 407 -3.90 -33.15 -23.92
N GLU A 408 -4.44 -32.13 -24.57
CA GLU A 408 -4.10 -31.79 -25.97
C GLU A 408 -2.66 -31.26 -26.05
N GLU A 409 -2.32 -30.33 -25.16
CA GLU A 409 -1.00 -29.73 -25.07
C GLU A 409 0.07 -30.77 -24.70
N ALA A 410 -0.23 -31.68 -23.78
CA ALA A 410 0.64 -32.83 -23.48
C ALA A 410 0.89 -33.69 -24.73
N GLY A 411 -0.15 -33.91 -25.55
CA GLY A 411 -0.03 -34.60 -26.84
C GLY A 411 0.91 -33.88 -27.80
N ASN A 412 0.76 -32.56 -27.93
CA ASN A 412 1.58 -31.74 -28.82
C ASN A 412 3.04 -31.62 -28.33
N ILE A 413 3.26 -31.54 -27.02
CA ILE A 413 4.59 -31.46 -26.38
C ILE A 413 5.42 -32.73 -26.62
N LYS A 414 4.80 -33.90 -26.84
CA LYS A 414 5.51 -35.15 -27.18
C LYS A 414 6.36 -35.01 -28.45
N THR A 415 5.95 -34.17 -29.40
CA THR A 415 6.72 -33.92 -30.62
C THR A 415 8.05 -33.20 -30.33
N SER A 416 9.05 -33.32 -31.20
CA SER A 416 10.37 -32.68 -31.02
C SER A 416 10.29 -31.16 -30.82
N ASP A 417 9.27 -30.52 -31.38
CA ASP A 417 9.15 -29.06 -31.51
C ASP A 417 7.96 -28.47 -30.74
N GLY A 418 7.30 -29.25 -29.88
CA GLY A 418 6.09 -28.83 -29.16
C GLY A 418 6.35 -27.80 -28.05
N LEU A 419 7.49 -27.88 -27.37
CA LEU A 419 7.91 -26.84 -26.43
C LEU A 419 8.57 -25.69 -27.18
N LEU A 420 8.25 -24.47 -26.75
CA LEU A 420 8.93 -23.29 -27.23
C LEU A 420 10.42 -23.37 -26.84
N LYS A 421 11.29 -23.06 -27.80
CA LYS A 421 12.73 -22.95 -27.57
C LYS A 421 13.07 -21.50 -27.24
N VAL A 422 13.81 -21.29 -26.15
CA VAL A 422 14.29 -19.98 -25.71
C VAL A 422 15.82 -19.95 -25.72
N PRO A 423 16.45 -18.82 -26.06
CA PRO A 423 17.92 -18.71 -26.03
C PRO A 423 18.46 -19.03 -24.64
N SER A 424 19.50 -19.84 -24.58
CA SER A 424 20.22 -20.12 -23.34
C SER A 424 21.29 -19.06 -23.07
N ASN A 425 21.89 -19.09 -21.88
CA ASN A 425 22.98 -18.18 -21.50
C ASN A 425 24.25 -18.34 -22.36
N ASN A 426 24.38 -19.45 -23.11
CA ASN A 426 25.47 -19.67 -24.06
C ASN A 426 24.98 -19.29 -25.47
N LYS A 427 25.67 -18.32 -26.11
CA LYS A 427 25.33 -17.84 -27.45
C LYS A 427 25.32 -19.00 -28.46
N GLY A 428 24.14 -19.34 -28.96
CA GLY A 428 23.93 -20.39 -29.98
C GLY A 428 23.08 -21.57 -29.53
N ASP A 429 22.93 -21.78 -28.22
CA ASP A 429 22.14 -22.89 -27.66
C ASP A 429 20.74 -22.43 -27.24
N THR A 430 19.74 -23.33 -27.37
CA THR A 430 18.36 -23.09 -26.91
C THR A 430 17.91 -24.11 -25.87
N GLN A 431 17.09 -23.69 -24.92
CA GLN A 431 16.47 -24.54 -23.90
C GLN A 431 14.94 -24.58 -24.07
N ASP A 432 14.31 -25.65 -23.59
CA ASP A 432 12.85 -25.73 -23.51
C ASP A 432 12.29 -24.71 -22.52
N ALA A 433 11.21 -24.04 -22.92
CA ALA A 433 10.54 -22.99 -22.16
C ALA A 433 9.74 -23.53 -20.96
N VAL A 434 10.46 -24.10 -19.98
CA VAL A 434 9.93 -24.61 -18.71
C VAL A 434 10.38 -23.67 -17.60
N TYR A 435 9.43 -23.08 -16.89
CA TYR A 435 9.70 -22.05 -15.88
C TYR A 435 9.16 -22.45 -14.51
N VAL A 436 9.82 -21.98 -13.46
CA VAL A 436 9.28 -21.90 -12.10
C VAL A 436 9.12 -20.42 -11.77
N LEU A 437 7.90 -19.97 -11.49
CA LEU A 437 7.58 -18.56 -11.25
C LEU A 437 6.75 -18.38 -9.98
N GLY A 438 6.96 -17.27 -9.28
CA GLY A 438 6.15 -16.87 -8.14
C GLY A 438 4.78 -16.32 -8.54
N LYS A 439 3.86 -16.28 -7.57
CA LYS A 439 2.48 -15.77 -7.78
C LYS A 439 2.45 -14.38 -8.42
N GLU A 440 3.32 -13.47 -7.98
CA GLU A 440 3.37 -12.09 -8.52
C GLU A 440 3.79 -12.04 -10.00
N SER A 441 4.57 -13.02 -10.49
CA SER A 441 4.89 -13.10 -11.93
C SER A 441 3.68 -13.55 -12.76
N ILE A 442 2.63 -14.11 -12.14
CA ILE A 442 1.41 -14.55 -12.81
C ILE A 442 0.33 -13.47 -12.75
N ILE A 443 0.11 -12.87 -11.57
CA ILE A 443 -1.01 -11.95 -11.33
C ILE A 443 -0.58 -10.50 -11.01
N GLY A 444 0.72 -10.22 -10.94
CA GLY A 444 1.24 -8.91 -10.59
C GLY A 444 0.89 -8.57 -9.14
N GLN A 445 0.36 -7.36 -8.93
CA GLN A 445 -0.19 -6.93 -7.66
C GLN A 445 -1.58 -7.53 -7.37
N GLY A 446 -2.19 -8.27 -8.29
CA GLY A 446 -3.48 -8.95 -8.08
C GLY A 446 -4.47 -8.72 -9.23
N VAL A 447 -5.72 -9.05 -8.96
CA VAL A 447 -6.85 -8.74 -9.87
C VAL A 447 -7.41 -7.36 -9.53
N LEU A 448 -7.77 -6.57 -10.53
CA LEU A 448 -8.41 -5.25 -10.36
C LEU A 448 -9.60 -5.31 -9.39
N ASP A 449 -9.61 -4.44 -8.38
CA ASP A 449 -10.68 -4.34 -7.37
C ASP A 449 -11.09 -2.87 -7.19
N ILE A 450 -12.20 -2.50 -7.83
CA ILE A 450 -12.69 -1.13 -7.89
C ILE A 450 -13.30 -0.71 -6.54
N GLU A 451 -14.00 -1.61 -5.85
CA GLU A 451 -14.57 -1.33 -4.52
C GLU A 451 -13.48 -0.94 -3.54
N LYS A 452 -12.40 -1.74 -3.48
CA LYS A 452 -11.28 -1.43 -2.61
C LYS A 452 -10.55 -0.15 -3.06
N ALA A 453 -10.44 0.10 -4.36
CA ALA A 453 -9.86 1.35 -4.89
C ALA A 453 -10.64 2.61 -4.46
N MET A 454 -11.97 2.53 -4.30
CA MET A 454 -12.79 3.65 -3.80
C MET A 454 -12.48 4.05 -2.35
N GLY A 455 -11.80 3.17 -1.60
CA GLY A 455 -11.29 3.44 -0.25
C GLY A 455 -9.94 4.18 -0.20
N GLY A 456 -9.33 4.49 -1.35
CA GLY A 456 -8.06 5.21 -1.43
C GLY A 456 -6.82 4.31 -1.33
N LEU A 457 -5.67 4.88 -0.98
CA LEU A 457 -4.41 4.15 -0.90
C LEU A 457 -4.48 3.07 0.19
N ALA A 458 -3.95 1.88 -0.05
CA ALA A 458 -3.94 0.79 0.94
C ALA A 458 -2.53 0.38 1.42
N ARG A 459 -1.47 0.99 0.86
CA ARG A 459 -0.08 0.65 1.18
C ARG A 459 0.88 1.78 0.83
N LEU A 460 1.84 2.05 1.70
CA LEU A 460 3.03 2.83 1.38
C LEU A 460 4.14 1.90 0.89
N ASP A 461 4.48 1.94 -0.40
CA ASP A 461 5.42 0.98 -1.01
C ASP A 461 6.75 1.64 -1.38
N ALA A 462 7.83 1.27 -0.69
CA ALA A 462 9.18 1.75 -0.94
C ALA A 462 9.67 1.44 -2.36
N ASN A 463 9.21 0.34 -2.97
CA ASN A 463 9.57 -0.07 -4.34
C ASN A 463 8.94 0.86 -5.39
N ARG A 464 7.96 1.68 -4.96
CA ARG A 464 7.30 2.70 -5.76
C ARG A 464 7.76 4.12 -5.44
N LEU A 465 8.68 4.28 -4.49
CA LEU A 465 9.38 5.53 -4.22
C LEU A 465 10.64 5.68 -5.10
N THR A 466 11.11 6.91 -5.19
CA THR A 466 12.30 7.34 -5.90
C THR A 466 13.16 8.21 -4.99
N ARG A 467 14.35 8.62 -5.45
CA ARG A 467 15.21 9.55 -4.71
C ARG A 467 14.53 10.89 -4.42
N ASP A 468 13.58 11.31 -5.26
CA ASP A 468 12.83 12.55 -5.07
C ASP A 468 11.84 12.50 -3.90
N ASP A 469 11.57 11.30 -3.39
CA ASP A 469 10.70 11.05 -2.24
C ASP A 469 11.51 10.92 -0.93
N ILE A 470 12.82 11.15 -0.98
CA ILE A 470 13.69 11.16 0.21
C ILE A 470 13.85 12.60 0.70
N TYR A 471 13.68 12.77 2.00
CA TYR A 471 13.78 14.06 2.67
C TYR A 471 14.69 13.97 3.89
N THR A 472 15.37 15.08 4.19
CA THR A 472 16.10 15.26 5.44
C THR A 472 15.25 16.10 6.39
N LEU A 473 15.02 15.61 7.60
CA LEU A 473 14.39 16.35 8.70
C LEU A 473 15.48 16.91 9.62
N ASN A 474 15.65 18.23 9.62
CA ASN A 474 16.65 18.85 10.49
C ASN A 474 16.17 18.98 11.95
N SER A 475 17.06 19.43 12.83
CA SER A 475 16.78 19.61 14.27
C SER A 475 15.66 20.61 14.58
N ASN A 476 15.25 21.45 13.62
CA ASN A 476 14.16 22.41 13.76
C ASN A 476 12.83 21.87 13.19
N SER A 477 12.77 20.58 12.86
CA SER A 477 11.63 19.90 12.22
C SER A 477 11.28 20.44 10.83
N ILE A 478 12.27 21.04 10.15
CA ILE A 478 12.11 21.51 8.77
C ILE A 478 12.53 20.37 7.84
N LEU A 479 11.61 20.02 6.94
CA LEU A 479 11.82 19.00 5.93
C LEU A 479 12.37 19.63 4.65
N THR A 480 13.53 19.16 4.20
CA THR A 480 14.15 19.58 2.93
C THR A 480 14.37 18.36 2.04
N LYS A 481 14.23 18.52 0.72
CA LYS A 481 14.56 17.43 -0.22
C LYS A 481 16.00 16.99 -0.01
N TRP A 482 16.21 15.67 0.03
CA TRP A 482 17.53 15.12 0.18
C TRP A 482 18.34 15.36 -1.09
N SER A 483 19.56 15.89 -0.93
CA SER A 483 20.49 16.10 -2.03
C SER A 483 21.59 15.06 -1.95
N PHE A 484 21.73 14.26 -3.00
CA PHE A 484 22.80 13.26 -3.09
C PHE A 484 24.11 13.89 -3.59
N THR A 485 25.17 13.73 -2.81
CA THR A 485 26.56 13.93 -3.25
C THR A 485 27.35 12.64 -3.10
N THR A 486 28.28 12.36 -4.03
CA THR A 486 29.13 11.16 -3.97
C THR A 486 29.82 11.05 -2.60
N GLY A 487 29.63 9.93 -1.90
CA GLY A 487 30.15 9.73 -0.54
C GLY A 487 29.19 10.13 0.59
N SER A 488 27.95 10.57 0.28
CA SER A 488 26.89 10.81 1.26
C SER A 488 26.66 9.57 2.12
N LYS A 489 26.72 9.74 3.44
CA LYS A 489 26.34 8.70 4.41
C LYS A 489 24.94 9.02 4.92
N PHE A 490 24.07 8.02 4.92
CA PHE A 490 22.78 8.10 5.60
C PHE A 490 23.01 8.30 7.09
N THR A 491 22.27 9.25 7.66
CA THR A 491 22.16 9.47 9.10
C THR A 491 20.77 9.04 9.56
N ASN A 492 20.41 9.31 10.82
CA ASN A 492 19.06 9.05 11.33
C ASN A 492 18.06 10.18 10.98
N THR A 493 18.44 11.13 10.11
CA THR A 493 17.62 12.31 9.77
C THR A 493 16.94 12.20 8.40
N GLU A 494 17.30 11.21 7.60
CA GLU A 494 16.69 10.95 6.30
C GLU A 494 15.44 10.05 6.43
N HIS A 495 14.40 10.38 5.66
CA HIS A 495 13.13 9.67 5.63
C HIS A 495 12.63 9.49 4.19
N ALA A 496 12.13 8.30 3.86
CA ALA A 496 11.39 8.05 2.63
C ALA A 496 9.91 8.36 2.85
N LEU A 497 9.36 9.35 2.14
CA LEU A 497 8.02 9.88 2.37
C LEU A 497 7.16 9.84 1.10
N TYR A 498 6.03 9.14 1.16
CA TYR A 498 5.00 9.18 0.13
C TYR A 498 4.22 10.49 0.25
N THR A 499 4.22 11.31 -0.80
CA THR A 499 3.60 12.64 -0.74
C THR A 499 2.15 12.62 -1.22
N LEU A 500 1.24 13.17 -0.41
CA LEU A 500 -0.15 13.47 -0.76
C LEU A 500 -0.38 14.97 -0.61
N THR A 501 -0.78 15.63 -1.70
CA THR A 501 -1.18 17.04 -1.67
C THR A 501 -2.70 17.10 -1.71
N VAL A 502 -3.31 17.85 -0.80
CA VAL A 502 -4.76 18.08 -0.79
C VAL A 502 -5.00 19.58 -0.96
N SER A 503 -5.72 19.94 -2.01
CA SER A 503 -5.97 21.33 -2.40
C SER A 503 -6.80 22.05 -1.34
N ASP A 504 -6.73 23.38 -1.34
CA ASP A 504 -7.53 24.19 -0.42
C ASP A 504 -9.03 23.92 -0.58
N ASN A 505 -9.77 23.90 0.53
CA ASN A 505 -11.19 23.53 0.62
C ASN A 505 -11.55 22.10 0.18
N ASN A 506 -10.58 21.26 -0.21
CA ASN A 506 -10.83 19.84 -0.47
C ASN A 506 -10.62 18.99 0.78
N GLU A 507 -11.34 17.88 0.80
CA GLU A 507 -11.12 16.79 1.72
C GLU A 507 -10.87 15.50 0.94
N MET A 508 -9.83 14.76 1.33
CA MET A 508 -9.49 13.47 0.77
C MET A 508 -9.57 12.40 1.85
N LEU A 509 -10.57 11.53 1.78
CA LEU A 509 -10.77 10.44 2.73
C LEU A 509 -10.20 9.13 2.19
N PHE A 510 -9.22 8.56 2.88
CA PHE A 510 -8.81 7.17 2.70
C PHE A 510 -9.37 6.30 3.82
N SER A 511 -10.22 5.36 3.45
CA SER A 511 -10.86 4.41 4.37
C SER A 511 -10.19 3.04 4.41
N ASN A 512 -9.27 2.78 3.48
CA ASN A 512 -8.47 1.56 3.51
C ASN A 512 -7.49 1.55 4.68
N ASN A 513 -7.21 0.36 5.19
CA ASN A 513 -6.04 0.15 6.03
C ASN A 513 -4.78 0.44 5.19
N ILE A 514 -3.82 1.17 5.77
CA ILE A 514 -2.56 1.51 5.11
C ILE A 514 -1.41 0.82 5.84
N ASP A 515 -0.88 -0.21 5.21
CA ASP A 515 0.37 -0.85 5.66
C ASP A 515 1.59 -0.25 4.94
N GLU A 516 2.77 -0.83 5.16
CA GLU A 516 3.98 -0.51 4.42
C GLU A 516 4.60 -1.74 3.77
N ARG A 517 5.27 -1.53 2.63
CA ARG A 517 6.16 -2.50 2.00
C ARG A 517 7.54 -1.88 1.90
N LEU A 518 8.51 -2.52 2.55
CA LEU A 518 9.91 -2.11 2.50
C LEU A 518 10.54 -2.49 1.16
N TRP A 519 11.72 -1.96 0.91
CA TRP A 519 12.46 -2.17 -0.32
C TRP A 519 12.88 -3.63 -0.51
N GLU A 520 12.67 -4.17 -1.71
CA GLU A 520 12.96 -5.57 -2.07
C GLU A 520 13.85 -5.63 -3.32
N ASN A 521 15.14 -5.93 -3.14
CA ASN A 521 16.14 -5.89 -4.23
C ASN A 521 15.79 -6.76 -5.45
N ASN A 522 15.08 -7.86 -5.28
CA ASN A 522 14.70 -8.79 -6.36
C ASN A 522 13.64 -8.22 -7.33
N LEU A 523 12.90 -7.19 -6.92
CA LEU A 523 11.91 -6.50 -7.76
C LEU A 523 12.55 -5.46 -8.70
N HIS A 524 13.81 -5.11 -8.43
CA HIS A 524 14.52 -4.03 -9.10
C HIS A 524 15.59 -4.55 -10.04
N TYR A 525 15.99 -3.72 -11.01
CA TYR A 525 17.05 -4.10 -11.94
C TYR A 525 18.42 -3.96 -11.27
N SER A 526 19.24 -5.00 -11.37
CA SER A 526 20.57 -5.04 -10.76
C SER A 526 21.65 -5.32 -11.80
N VAL A 527 22.74 -4.54 -11.74
CA VAL A 527 23.94 -4.71 -12.53
C VAL A 527 25.07 -5.14 -11.60
N ASN A 528 25.65 -6.31 -11.82
CA ASN A 528 26.74 -6.87 -11.00
C ASN A 528 26.42 -6.93 -9.49
N GLY A 529 25.17 -7.21 -9.14
CA GLY A 529 24.71 -7.25 -7.75
C GLY A 529 24.39 -5.88 -7.13
N VAL A 530 24.61 -4.78 -7.87
CA VAL A 530 24.22 -3.43 -7.46
C VAL A 530 22.89 -3.09 -8.11
N THR A 531 21.85 -2.86 -7.29
CA THR A 531 20.55 -2.36 -7.75
C THR A 531 20.72 -0.93 -8.26
N THR A 532 20.71 -0.75 -9.59
CA THR A 532 21.03 0.53 -10.22
C THR A 532 19.76 1.30 -10.55
N LEU A 533 19.52 2.39 -9.83
CA LEU A 533 18.71 3.51 -10.33
C LEU A 533 19.54 4.23 -11.40
N LEU A 534 19.69 3.68 -12.60
CA LEU A 534 20.48 4.35 -13.63
C LEU A 534 19.66 4.66 -14.85
N ALA A 535 19.50 5.96 -15.08
CA ALA A 535 20.23 6.51 -16.20
C ALA A 535 21.62 7.03 -15.71
N GLY A 536 22.72 6.37 -16.12
CA GLY A 536 24.10 6.93 -16.11
C GLY A 536 25.16 6.38 -15.11
N SER A 537 25.68 5.16 -15.30
CA SER A 537 26.81 4.51 -14.57
C SER A 537 28.11 5.38 -14.56
N PRO A 538 29.12 5.26 -13.64
CA PRO A 538 29.75 4.02 -13.14
C PRO A 538 30.45 4.08 -11.73
N ASN A 539 29.83 4.66 -10.69
CA ASN A 539 30.34 4.64 -9.29
C ASN A 539 29.20 4.59 -8.26
N THR A 540 28.19 3.73 -8.46
CA THR A 540 26.94 3.76 -7.68
C THR A 540 27.10 3.15 -6.28
N PRO A 541 26.87 3.90 -5.18
CA PRO A 541 26.59 3.32 -3.87
C PRO A 541 25.35 2.43 -3.93
N SER A 542 25.14 1.60 -2.89
CA SER A 542 23.89 0.87 -2.66
C SER A 542 22.66 1.78 -2.85
N ASN A 543 21.57 1.24 -3.38
CA ASN A 543 20.34 2.00 -3.58
C ASN A 543 19.91 2.67 -2.25
N PRO A 544 19.69 3.99 -2.20
CA PRO A 544 19.37 4.69 -0.96
C PRO A 544 18.14 4.12 -0.24
N MET A 545 17.20 3.56 -0.99
CA MET A 545 15.99 2.97 -0.44
C MET A 545 16.23 1.75 0.47
N THR A 546 17.38 1.06 0.32
CA THR A 546 17.72 -0.09 1.18
C THR A 546 18.04 0.32 2.62
N HIS A 547 18.27 1.61 2.89
CA HIS A 547 18.62 2.10 4.22
C HIS A 547 17.40 2.35 5.11
N PHE A 548 16.21 2.51 4.55
CA PHE A 548 15.02 2.85 5.33
C PHE A 548 14.33 1.60 5.89
N THR A 549 14.04 1.66 7.19
CA THR A 549 13.31 0.60 7.92
C THR A 549 11.82 0.87 8.04
N GLY A 550 11.33 1.95 7.44
CA GLY A 550 9.93 2.34 7.40
C GLY A 550 9.65 3.34 6.28
N VAL A 551 8.42 3.35 5.78
CA VAL A 551 7.95 4.32 4.77
C VAL A 551 6.96 5.27 5.43
N GLY A 552 7.20 6.57 5.26
CA GLY A 552 6.39 7.61 5.87
C GLY A 552 5.43 8.29 4.89
N LEU A 553 4.63 9.20 5.43
CA LEU A 553 3.59 9.94 4.70
C LEU A 553 3.85 11.44 4.81
N LEU A 554 3.99 12.14 3.69
CA LEU A 554 4.04 13.60 3.63
C LEU A 554 2.68 14.14 3.18
N LYS A 555 1.96 14.81 4.07
CA LYS A 555 0.74 15.58 3.75
C LYS A 555 1.11 17.03 3.44
N ASP A 556 0.83 17.47 2.22
CA ASP A 556 0.97 18.87 1.76
C ASP A 556 -0.37 19.45 1.31
N GLY A 557 -0.40 20.76 1.05
CA GLY A 557 -1.59 21.52 0.66
C GLY A 557 -2.52 21.85 1.83
N LEU A 558 -3.37 22.87 1.67
CA LEU A 558 -4.18 23.44 2.76
C LEU A 558 -5.40 22.58 3.14
N GLY A 559 -5.83 21.66 2.28
CA GLY A 559 -6.99 20.80 2.55
C GLY A 559 -6.75 19.72 3.60
N THR A 560 -7.77 18.90 3.82
CA THR A 560 -7.80 17.88 4.87
C THR A 560 -7.58 16.47 4.29
N LEU A 561 -6.60 15.75 4.80
CA LEU A 561 -6.48 14.31 4.58
C LEU A 561 -7.14 13.59 5.76
N VAL A 562 -8.11 12.73 5.48
CA VAL A 562 -8.79 11.92 6.48
C VAL A 562 -8.34 10.47 6.31
N LEU A 563 -7.89 9.84 7.39
CA LEU A 563 -7.56 8.41 7.42
C LEU A 563 -8.53 7.71 8.36
N SER A 564 -9.34 6.80 7.81
CA SER A 564 -10.33 6.02 8.57
C SER A 564 -10.11 4.51 8.59
N GLY A 565 -9.09 4.00 7.90
CA GLY A 565 -8.60 2.65 8.08
C GLY A 565 -7.42 2.56 9.05
N GLN A 566 -7.04 1.34 9.40
CA GLN A 566 -5.89 1.08 10.27
C GLN A 566 -4.60 1.37 9.54
N ASN A 567 -3.86 2.37 10.03
CA ASN A 567 -2.54 2.69 9.52
C ASN A 567 -1.49 1.97 10.38
N THR A 568 -0.59 1.21 9.77
CA THR A 568 0.40 0.41 10.51
C THR A 568 1.85 0.67 10.11
N TYR A 569 2.05 1.49 9.08
CA TYR A 569 3.36 1.96 8.63
C TYR A 569 4.14 2.62 9.77
N THR A 570 5.46 2.50 9.72
CA THR A 570 6.37 2.90 10.80
C THR A 570 7.19 4.14 10.46
N GLY A 571 7.23 4.54 9.19
CA GLY A 571 7.89 5.77 8.79
C GLY A 571 7.19 7.04 9.26
N LEU A 572 7.91 8.15 9.19
CA LEU A 572 7.48 9.47 9.64
C LEU A 572 6.19 9.94 8.93
N THR A 573 5.19 10.40 9.68
CA THR A 573 4.12 11.23 9.10
C THR A 573 4.50 12.70 9.22
N TYR A 574 4.59 13.41 8.11
CA TYR A 574 4.91 14.83 8.07
C TYR A 574 3.74 15.64 7.50
N ILE A 575 3.21 16.60 8.25
CA ILE A 575 2.13 17.50 7.83
C ILE A 575 2.76 18.85 7.49
N LYS A 576 3.15 19.01 6.23
CA LYS A 576 3.72 20.28 5.76
C LYS A 576 2.69 21.40 5.86
N GLN A 577 1.47 21.15 5.40
CA GLN A 577 0.36 22.10 5.47
C GLN A 577 -1.01 21.41 5.59
N GLY A 578 -2.02 22.22 5.96
CA GLY A 578 -3.41 21.77 6.08
C GLY A 578 -3.66 20.90 7.30
N THR A 579 -4.59 19.95 7.19
CA THR A 579 -5.01 19.10 8.31
C THR A 579 -4.85 17.61 8.01
N LEU A 580 -4.43 16.85 9.02
CA LEU A 580 -4.57 15.39 9.07
C LEU A 580 -5.64 15.03 10.11
N ALA A 581 -6.69 14.32 9.68
CA ALA A 581 -7.78 13.86 10.54
C ALA A 581 -7.78 12.32 10.62
N LEU A 582 -7.94 11.80 11.84
CA LEU A 582 -8.09 10.38 12.12
C LEU A 582 -9.53 10.12 12.55
N MET A 583 -10.20 9.20 11.83
CA MET A 583 -11.60 8.83 12.07
C MET A 583 -11.72 7.34 12.28
N SER A 584 -12.72 6.82 12.98
CA SER A 584 -12.96 5.36 13.05
C SER A 584 -13.71 4.85 11.81
N GLU A 585 -13.60 3.55 11.51
CA GLU A 585 -14.40 2.91 10.44
C GLU A 585 -15.91 2.94 10.77
N ALA A 586 -16.23 2.97 12.07
CA ALA A 586 -17.59 3.07 12.61
C ALA A 586 -18.26 4.41 12.23
N ASP A 587 -17.55 5.49 12.50
CA ASP A 587 -17.99 6.86 12.18
C ASP A 587 -18.05 7.10 10.69
N PHE A 588 -17.25 6.36 9.90
CA PHE A 588 -17.35 6.37 8.45
C PHE A 588 -18.65 5.72 7.96
N LYS A 589 -18.98 4.50 8.40
CA LYS A 589 -20.17 3.75 7.95
C LYS A 589 -21.49 4.40 8.35
N ASN A 590 -21.52 5.11 9.49
CA ASN A 590 -22.71 5.81 9.98
C ASN A 590 -23.00 7.12 9.22
N ARG A 591 -22.05 7.65 8.44
CA ARG A 591 -22.26 8.80 7.57
C ARG A 591 -22.74 8.29 6.21
N ASN A 592 -24.04 8.37 5.93
CA ASN A 592 -24.60 8.13 4.60
C ASN A 592 -23.96 9.09 3.59
N TYR A 593 -22.85 8.68 2.98
CA TYR A 593 -22.03 9.52 2.11
C TYR A 593 -22.77 9.81 0.79
N THR A 594 -23.47 10.94 0.76
CA THR A 594 -23.88 11.63 -0.46
C THR A 594 -23.31 13.05 -0.40
N LYS A 595 -22.19 13.27 -1.11
CA LYS A 595 -21.47 14.57 -1.30
C LYS A 595 -20.73 15.10 -0.05
N PRO A 596 -19.56 15.77 -0.18
CA PRO A 596 -18.72 16.15 0.96
C PRO A 596 -19.26 17.40 1.63
N ASP A 597 -19.98 17.24 2.74
CA ASP A 597 -20.25 18.30 3.70
C ASP A 597 -20.00 17.77 5.11
N ILE A 598 -18.71 17.60 5.43
CA ILE A 598 -18.27 17.12 6.75
C ILE A 598 -18.29 18.26 7.77
N SER A 599 -18.30 19.52 7.31
CA SER A 599 -18.42 20.69 8.18
C SER A 599 -19.67 20.63 9.06
N GLN A 600 -20.81 20.15 8.55
CA GLN A 600 -22.06 20.22 9.28
C GLN A 600 -22.49 18.90 9.96
N GLN A 601 -22.09 17.74 9.44
CA GLN A 601 -22.52 16.45 9.99
C GLN A 601 -21.57 15.84 11.04
N ALA A 602 -20.28 16.19 11.02
CA ALA A 602 -19.36 15.83 12.12
C ALA A 602 -19.80 16.46 13.46
N LEU A 603 -20.52 17.58 13.41
CA LEU A 603 -21.19 18.20 14.57
C LEU A 603 -22.44 17.45 15.05
N ASN A 604 -23.17 16.76 14.15
CA ASN A 604 -24.45 16.13 14.47
C ASN A 604 -24.30 14.65 14.90
N ALA A 605 -23.25 13.96 14.44
CA ALA A 605 -22.97 12.56 14.82
C ALA A 605 -22.50 12.41 16.29
N ALA A 606 -22.22 13.52 16.99
CA ALA A 606 -21.84 13.55 18.40
C ALA A 606 -23.00 13.26 19.38
N GLN A 607 -24.20 12.89 18.92
CA GLN A 607 -25.40 12.78 19.76
C GLN A 607 -26.14 11.43 19.77
N GLN A 608 -25.64 10.33 19.17
CA GLN A 608 -26.32 9.04 19.30
C GLN A 608 -25.38 7.86 19.60
N GLU A 609 -25.64 7.23 20.75
CA GLU A 609 -24.99 6.03 21.29
C GLU A 609 -25.34 4.76 20.48
N SER A 610 -24.40 3.82 20.34
CA SER A 610 -24.66 2.41 20.70
C SER A 610 -23.39 1.54 20.70
N ASN A 611 -23.38 0.59 21.63
CA ASN A 611 -22.32 -0.35 21.97
C ASN A 611 -21.97 -1.35 20.85
N THR A 612 -20.69 -1.41 20.45
CA THR A 612 -20.01 -2.65 20.00
C THR A 612 -18.49 -2.43 20.01
N PRO A 613 -17.64 -3.43 20.32
CA PRO A 613 -16.19 -3.24 20.28
C PRO A 613 -15.74 -3.13 18.82
N ARG A 614 -15.22 -1.96 18.43
CA ARG A 614 -14.77 -1.68 17.05
C ARG A 614 -13.27 -1.35 17.04
N GLN A 615 -12.61 -1.78 15.97
CA GLN A 615 -11.15 -1.71 15.84
C GLN A 615 -10.66 -0.27 15.61
N SER A 616 -9.46 0.02 16.12
CA SER A 616 -8.90 1.37 16.26
C SER A 616 -7.87 1.68 15.17
N ASN A 617 -7.88 2.90 14.63
CA ASN A 617 -6.83 3.38 13.73
C ASN A 617 -5.64 3.93 14.52
N THR A 618 -4.41 3.67 14.09
CA THR A 618 -3.18 4.02 14.83
C THR A 618 -2.21 4.75 13.89
N ILE A 619 -1.50 5.80 14.32
CA ILE A 619 -0.34 6.37 13.59
C ILE A 619 0.80 6.57 14.56
N LYS A 620 2.01 6.12 14.19
CA LYS A 620 3.18 5.94 15.08
C LYS A 620 4.06 7.18 15.32
N GLN A 621 4.12 8.13 14.38
CA GLN A 621 5.02 9.29 14.49
C GLN A 621 4.53 10.46 13.61
N ILE A 622 4.47 11.69 14.17
CA ILE A 622 3.99 12.91 13.47
C ILE A 622 4.98 14.09 13.63
N ALA A 623 5.25 14.81 12.54
CA ALA A 623 5.93 16.11 12.46
C ALA A 623 5.10 17.10 11.61
N ALA A 624 5.12 18.42 11.85
CA ALA A 624 4.40 19.41 11.00
C ALA A 624 5.21 20.70 10.72
N THR A 625 4.82 21.56 9.76
CA THR A 625 5.43 22.91 9.52
C THR A 625 4.43 24.06 9.31
N ASN A 626 4.95 25.29 9.39
CA ASN A 626 4.27 26.56 9.10
C ASN A 626 5.19 27.43 8.22
N GLN A 627 4.70 28.00 7.11
CA GLN A 627 5.35 29.15 6.45
C GLN A 627 4.35 30.28 6.29
N ASN A 628 4.55 31.34 7.08
CA ASN A 628 4.02 32.66 6.78
C ASN A 628 4.71 33.21 5.53
N ILE A 629 3.95 33.50 4.48
CA ILE A 629 4.30 34.52 3.49
C ILE A 629 3.05 35.39 3.26
N ALA A 630 2.98 36.54 3.93
CA ALA A 630 2.74 37.85 3.31
C ALA A 630 2.50 38.92 4.38
N THR A 631 3.29 39.97 4.26
CA THR A 631 3.27 41.27 4.94
C THR A 631 1.95 42.04 4.80
N ASN A 632 1.69 42.89 5.81
CA ASN A 632 0.72 44.01 5.92
C ASN A 632 -0.65 43.69 6.57
N LEU A 633 -0.83 44.10 7.84
CA LEU A 633 -1.69 45.24 8.21
C LEU A 633 -1.64 45.51 9.73
N SER A 634 -0.94 46.60 10.03
CA SER A 634 -0.98 47.54 11.16
C SER A 634 -2.04 47.44 12.29
N LYS A 635 -1.52 47.75 13.50
CA LYS A 635 -2.11 48.43 14.69
C LYS A 635 -2.82 47.57 15.76
N ALA A 636 -2.13 47.43 16.90
CA ALA A 636 -2.70 47.42 18.27
C ALA A 636 -2.95 48.90 18.73
N PRO A 637 -3.65 49.24 19.84
CA PRO A 637 -3.89 48.41 21.06
C PRO A 637 -5.26 48.60 21.79
N ASP A 638 -5.41 47.87 22.92
CA ASP A 638 -6.16 48.16 24.16
C ASP A 638 -7.28 47.19 24.64
N ASP A 639 -6.87 46.44 25.67
CA ASP A 639 -7.49 46.09 26.97
C ASP A 639 -8.70 45.15 27.18
N ASN A 640 -8.49 44.29 28.19
CA ASN A 640 -9.40 43.49 29.02
C ASN A 640 -9.90 42.11 28.54
N THR A 641 -9.02 41.13 28.80
CA THR A 641 -9.21 39.83 29.45
C THR A 641 -10.59 39.14 29.52
N ASN A 642 -10.49 37.85 29.18
CA ASN A 642 -11.23 36.66 29.60
C ASN A 642 -12.47 36.22 28.81
N GLN A 643 -12.21 35.10 28.13
CA GLN A 643 -13.06 33.92 27.96
C GLN A 643 -14.34 34.13 27.16
N LEU A 644 -14.30 33.65 25.91
CA LEU A 644 -15.49 33.17 25.23
C LEU A 644 -15.29 31.74 24.74
N ILE A 645 -16.06 30.86 25.36
CA ILE A 645 -16.66 29.70 24.70
C ILE A 645 -17.58 30.25 23.61
N THR A 646 -17.44 29.78 22.36
CA THR A 646 -18.58 29.35 21.54
C THR A 646 -18.09 28.64 20.28
N ALA A 647 -18.59 27.41 20.13
CA ALA A 647 -18.44 26.58 18.95
C ALA A 647 -19.28 27.16 17.79
N ASN A 648 -18.61 27.48 16.69
CA ASN A 648 -19.16 27.62 15.34
C ASN A 648 -17.97 27.89 14.42
N THR A 649 -17.34 26.84 13.86
CA THR A 649 -16.18 27.03 12.98
C THR A 649 -16.56 26.76 11.53
N THR A 650 -17.12 27.78 10.88
CA THR A 650 -16.94 28.07 9.45
C THR A 650 -15.58 28.73 9.17
N LYS A 651 -14.54 28.43 9.97
CA LYS A 651 -13.14 28.84 9.73
C LYS A 651 -12.23 27.61 9.80
N PRO A 652 -11.28 27.46 8.86
CA PRO A 652 -10.50 26.26 8.68
C PRO A 652 -9.59 25.98 9.89
N LEU A 653 -9.42 24.70 10.22
CA LEU A 653 -8.33 24.23 11.08
C LEU A 653 -7.01 24.75 10.50
N LEU A 654 -6.18 25.34 11.37
CA LEU A 654 -4.94 25.99 10.96
C LEU A 654 -3.93 24.96 10.43
N SER A 655 -3.12 25.34 9.45
CA SER A 655 -2.07 24.52 8.85
C SER A 655 -1.20 23.80 9.90
N GLY A 656 -0.96 22.49 9.72
CA GLY A 656 -0.15 21.66 10.61
C GLY A 656 -0.87 21.15 11.86
N SER A 657 -2.20 21.25 11.92
CA SER A 657 -3.02 20.74 13.03
C SER A 657 -3.38 19.26 12.85
N VAL A 658 -3.63 18.58 13.97
CA VAL A 658 -4.06 17.17 14.02
C VAL A 658 -5.39 17.05 14.75
N TYR A 659 -6.29 16.25 14.18
CA TYR A 659 -7.61 15.97 14.76
C TYR A 659 -7.82 14.47 14.95
N ILE A 660 -8.16 14.07 16.17
CA ILE A 660 -8.51 12.69 16.53
C ILE A 660 -10.02 12.67 16.83
N ALA A 661 -10.81 12.06 15.95
CA ALA A 661 -12.24 11.91 16.14
C ALA A 661 -12.57 10.90 17.26
N LYS A 662 -13.84 10.85 17.68
CA LYS A 662 -14.33 9.84 18.63
C LYS A 662 -13.98 8.44 18.12
N GLU A 663 -13.56 7.56 19.03
CA GLU A 663 -13.14 6.18 18.75
C GLU A 663 -11.91 6.01 17.82
N ALA A 664 -11.33 7.09 17.29
CA ALA A 664 -10.07 7.05 16.57
C ALA A 664 -8.89 7.10 17.55
N ASN A 665 -7.77 6.49 17.20
CA ASN A 665 -6.58 6.52 18.03
C ASN A 665 -5.39 7.19 17.31
N LEU A 666 -4.56 7.88 18.08
CA LEU A 666 -3.24 8.35 17.67
C LEU A 666 -2.25 7.78 18.67
N ILE A 667 -1.19 7.11 18.23
CA ILE A 667 -0.23 6.47 19.15
C ILE A 667 1.17 6.85 18.74
N GLY A 668 1.83 7.78 19.40
CA GLY A 668 3.16 8.13 18.97
C GLY A 668 3.85 9.19 19.79
N SER A 669 4.97 9.62 19.25
CA SER A 669 5.84 10.65 19.80
C SER A 669 6.27 11.55 18.63
N GLY A 670 6.74 12.77 18.93
CA GLY A 670 7.16 13.73 17.92
C GLY A 670 6.66 15.13 18.20
N GLU A 671 6.40 15.90 17.14
CA GLU A 671 6.04 17.31 17.25
C GLU A 671 4.87 17.67 16.31
N ILE A 672 3.78 18.17 16.87
CA ILE A 672 2.68 18.79 16.14
C ILE A 672 2.86 20.30 16.31
N LYS A 673 3.21 21.03 15.25
CA LYS A 673 3.53 22.47 15.37
C LYS A 673 2.35 23.35 15.78
N ASN A 674 1.12 22.90 15.55
CA ASN A 674 -0.08 23.70 15.76
C ASN A 674 -0.99 23.03 16.80
N ASN A 675 -2.30 23.03 16.56
CA ASN A 675 -3.27 22.50 17.50
C ASN A 675 -3.41 20.97 17.37
N LEU A 676 -3.63 20.31 18.51
CA LEU A 676 -4.03 18.90 18.57
C LEU A 676 -5.38 18.81 19.29
N GLN A 677 -6.41 18.35 18.58
CA GLN A 677 -7.73 18.14 19.15
C GLN A 677 -8.00 16.64 19.31
N ASN A 678 -8.32 16.23 20.55
CA ASN A 678 -8.55 14.85 20.94
C ASN A 678 -10.01 14.63 21.38
N GLN A 679 -10.77 13.89 20.57
CA GLN A 679 -12.08 13.34 20.90
C GLN A 679 -12.06 11.80 21.05
N GLY A 680 -10.96 11.16 20.68
CA GLY A 680 -10.76 9.70 20.71
C GLY A 680 -9.71 9.30 21.75
N THR A 681 -8.75 8.46 21.36
CA THR A 681 -7.62 8.09 22.22
C THR A 681 -6.31 8.64 21.67
N LEU A 682 -5.62 9.47 22.44
CA LEU A 682 -4.24 9.83 22.20
C LEU A 682 -3.34 8.98 23.11
N GLN A 683 -2.40 8.22 22.58
CA GLN A 683 -1.34 7.58 23.34
C GLN A 683 0.00 8.23 23.00
N VAL A 684 0.67 8.74 24.02
CA VAL A 684 2.01 9.32 23.90
C VAL A 684 3.03 8.31 24.39
N GLY A 685 4.03 8.06 23.54
CA GLY A 685 5.07 7.07 23.77
C GLY A 685 4.75 5.70 23.15
N ASN A 686 5.82 5.01 22.74
CA ASN A 686 5.74 3.70 22.11
C ASN A 686 5.71 2.57 23.16
N LEU A 687 4.82 1.59 22.98
CA LEU A 687 4.78 0.41 23.85
C LEU A 687 5.98 -0.49 23.63
N ALA A 688 6.50 -0.60 22.40
CA ALA A 688 7.67 -1.42 22.11
C ALA A 688 8.98 -0.65 22.39
N PRO A 689 10.01 -1.29 23.00
CA PRO A 689 11.35 -0.72 23.02
C PRO A 689 11.85 -0.58 21.57
N VAL A 690 12.22 0.63 21.17
CA VAL A 690 12.71 0.88 19.81
C VAL A 690 14.16 0.41 19.70
N ASN A 691 14.40 -0.84 19.30
CA ASN A 691 15.47 -1.23 18.34
C ASN A 691 15.49 -2.74 18.01
N PRO A 692 15.72 -3.17 16.74
CA PRO A 692 16.10 -4.54 16.37
C PRO A 692 17.51 -4.96 16.81
N HIS A 693 18.28 -4.07 17.45
CA HIS A 693 19.69 -4.26 17.80
C HIS A 693 19.97 -4.61 19.28
N GLY A 694 18.96 -5.02 20.05
CA GLY A 694 19.18 -5.62 21.38
C GLY A 694 19.64 -4.67 22.50
N ILE A 695 19.61 -3.35 22.29
CA ILE A 695 19.85 -2.38 23.36
C ILE A 695 18.49 -2.00 23.97
N GLN A 696 18.28 -2.34 25.24
CA GLN A 696 17.12 -1.87 25.99
C GLN A 696 17.17 -0.34 26.10
N ASN A 697 16.04 0.32 25.86
CA ASN A 697 15.85 1.73 26.19
C ASN A 697 16.01 1.91 27.70
N LYS A 698 17.24 2.21 28.14
CA LYS A 698 17.46 2.92 29.39
C LYS A 698 17.20 4.39 29.10
N GLU A 699 16.15 4.92 29.74
CA GLU A 699 15.88 6.36 29.95
C GLU A 699 15.14 7.13 28.83
N GLY A 700 13.80 7.15 28.95
CA GLY A 700 12.86 8.28 28.88
C GLY A 700 13.16 9.61 28.14
N THR A 701 13.99 9.66 27.10
CA THR A 701 14.38 10.97 26.51
C THR A 701 13.82 11.30 25.12
N ASN A 702 13.28 10.34 24.34
CA ASN A 702 12.85 10.63 22.96
C ASN A 702 11.40 10.22 22.61
N ASN A 703 10.55 9.92 23.60
CA ASN A 703 9.17 9.45 23.38
C ASN A 703 8.09 10.48 23.73
N ASP A 704 8.43 11.76 23.84
CA ASP A 704 7.49 12.84 24.13
C ASP A 704 6.68 13.24 22.88
N LEU A 705 5.51 13.83 23.09
CA LEU A 705 4.74 14.53 22.08
C LEU A 705 4.69 16.03 22.40
N ILE A 706 5.25 16.84 21.53
CA ILE A 706 5.26 18.30 21.64
C ILE A 706 4.13 18.85 20.75
N VAL A 707 3.31 19.75 21.29
CA VAL A 707 2.23 20.45 20.60
C VAL A 707 2.55 21.95 20.65
N GLY A 708 2.98 22.51 19.53
CA GLY A 708 3.36 23.91 19.41
C GLY A 708 2.19 24.89 19.57
N GLY A 709 0.94 24.43 19.48
CA GLY A 709 -0.26 25.22 19.76
C GLY A 709 -1.03 24.74 20.99
N THR A 710 -2.35 24.67 20.85
CA THR A 710 -3.26 24.21 21.91
C THR A 710 -3.52 22.70 21.81
N TYR A 711 -3.31 21.97 22.91
CA TYR A 711 -3.89 20.64 23.09
C TYR A 711 -5.30 20.77 23.66
N THR A 712 -6.29 20.30 22.91
CA THR A 712 -7.70 20.26 23.34
C THR A 712 -8.14 18.83 23.57
N GLN A 713 -8.73 18.54 24.73
CA GLN A 713 -9.34 17.25 25.04
C GLN A 713 -10.82 17.43 25.40
N ASP A 714 -11.69 16.65 24.73
CA ASP A 714 -13.12 16.59 25.01
C ASP A 714 -13.46 15.60 26.16
N THR A 715 -14.69 15.68 26.68
CA THR A 715 -15.13 14.99 27.92
C THR A 715 -15.09 13.47 27.85
N ASP A 716 -15.21 12.89 26.66
CA ASP A 716 -15.24 11.42 26.46
C ASP A 716 -13.88 10.86 26.01
N ALA A 717 -12.90 11.74 25.73
CA ALA A 717 -11.63 11.33 25.15
C ALA A 717 -10.68 10.73 26.20
N THR A 718 -9.69 9.97 25.72
CA THR A 718 -8.63 9.38 26.54
C THR A 718 -7.26 9.88 26.12
N LEU A 719 -6.45 10.32 27.07
CA LEU A 719 -5.02 10.51 26.93
C LEU A 719 -4.30 9.36 27.66
N THR A 720 -3.42 8.65 26.98
CA THR A 720 -2.58 7.59 27.53
C THR A 720 -1.12 8.03 27.50
N LEU A 721 -0.43 7.97 28.63
CA LEU A 721 1.02 8.21 28.71
C LEU A 721 1.73 6.90 29.03
N VAL A 722 2.66 6.48 28.17
CA VAL A 722 3.45 5.26 28.40
C VAL A 722 4.53 5.53 29.44
N PHE A 723 4.70 4.64 30.42
CA PHE A 723 5.72 4.75 31.46
C PHE A 723 6.68 3.56 31.50
N GLY A 724 7.93 3.84 31.82
CA GLY A 724 8.98 2.84 32.07
C GLY A 724 9.36 2.79 33.55
N GLU A 725 10.51 2.20 33.87
CA GLU A 725 10.95 1.95 35.25
C GLU A 725 11.26 3.21 36.08
N LYS A 726 11.42 4.37 35.43
CA LYS A 726 11.86 5.62 36.07
C LYS A 726 10.93 6.81 35.85
N ASP A 727 10.30 6.90 34.69
CA ASP A 727 9.55 8.08 34.24
C ASP A 727 8.53 7.70 33.14
N ASN A 728 7.67 8.65 32.75
CA ASN A 728 6.70 8.54 31.67
C ASN A 728 6.99 9.45 30.48
N ALA A 729 6.39 9.10 29.34
CA ALA A 729 6.31 9.94 28.16
C ALA A 729 5.47 11.19 28.44
N LYS A 730 5.89 12.35 27.90
CA LYS A 730 5.29 13.65 28.21
C LYS A 730 4.52 14.19 27.01
N LEU A 731 3.35 14.77 27.26
CA LEU A 731 2.65 15.64 26.31
C LEU A 731 2.96 17.09 26.70
N LYS A 732 3.61 17.85 25.83
CA LYS A 732 4.02 19.24 26.06
C LYS A 732 3.29 20.17 25.10
N ALA A 733 2.33 20.96 25.57
CA ALA A 733 1.62 21.95 24.75
C ALA A 733 1.90 23.39 25.20
N GLN A 734 1.80 24.37 24.29
CA GLN A 734 1.82 25.79 24.69
C GLN A 734 0.60 26.14 25.56
N HIS A 735 -0.57 25.58 25.20
CA HIS A 735 -1.82 25.79 25.92
C HIS A 735 -2.58 24.46 26.05
N TYR A 736 -3.28 24.27 27.16
CA TYR A 736 -4.13 23.10 27.42
C TYR A 736 -5.59 23.53 27.60
N VAL A 737 -6.49 22.92 26.83
CA VAL A 737 -7.95 23.05 26.98
C VAL A 737 -8.53 21.65 27.21
N ILE A 738 -8.55 21.22 28.47
CA ILE A 738 -9.02 19.89 28.86
C ILE A 738 -10.40 20.05 29.49
N LYS A 739 -11.44 19.56 28.81
CA LYS A 739 -12.84 19.65 29.25
C LYS A 739 -13.25 18.50 30.17
N GLY A 740 -12.43 17.45 30.27
CA GLY A 740 -12.71 16.23 31.03
C GLY A 740 -11.97 15.02 30.44
N GLY A 741 -12.57 13.83 30.57
CA GLY A 741 -12.07 12.59 29.97
C GLY A 741 -11.08 11.83 30.86
N LYS A 742 -10.43 10.83 30.29
CA LYS A 742 -9.54 9.90 31.02
C LYS A 742 -8.07 10.24 30.77
N LEU A 743 -7.26 10.24 31.84
CA LEU A 743 -5.81 10.15 31.77
C LEU A 743 -5.37 8.75 32.23
N THR A 744 -4.79 7.97 31.33
CA THR A 744 -4.34 6.60 31.61
C THR A 744 -2.82 6.52 31.55
N PHE A 745 -2.19 5.89 32.54
CA PHE A 745 -0.77 5.53 32.50
C PHE A 745 -0.63 4.06 32.14
N THR A 746 0.11 3.75 31.07
CA THR A 746 0.30 2.36 30.61
C THR A 746 1.77 1.95 30.67
N PRO A 747 2.13 0.81 31.29
CA PRO A 747 3.51 0.36 31.35
C PRO A 747 4.03 -0.01 29.95
N GLN A 748 5.30 0.28 29.69
CA GLN A 748 5.99 -0.12 28.46
C GLN A 748 6.05 -1.66 28.33
N LYS A 749 5.87 -2.17 27.11
CA LYS A 749 5.91 -3.61 26.83
C LYS A 749 7.29 -4.18 27.14
N ASN A 750 7.29 -5.32 27.84
CA ASN A 750 8.49 -6.06 28.23
C ASN A 750 9.47 -5.29 29.14
N ALA A 751 9.07 -4.15 29.71
CA ALA A 751 9.86 -3.46 30.71
C ALA A 751 9.82 -4.22 32.04
N TYR A 752 10.90 -4.14 32.81
CA TYR A 752 11.06 -4.91 34.03
C TYR A 752 10.74 -4.03 35.26
N PHE A 753 9.55 -4.21 35.81
CA PHE A 753 9.09 -3.45 36.97
C PHE A 753 9.27 -4.27 38.25
N GLN A 754 10.00 -3.77 39.25
CA GLN A 754 10.14 -4.48 40.52
C GLN A 754 8.82 -4.43 41.31
N GLY A 755 8.19 -5.58 41.51
CA GLY A 755 6.88 -5.71 42.17
C GLY A 755 6.91 -5.68 43.70
N ASP A 756 7.98 -5.16 44.31
CA ASP A 756 8.17 -5.15 45.78
C ASP A 756 7.30 -4.13 46.53
N GLY A 757 6.57 -3.27 45.81
CA GLY A 757 5.79 -2.18 46.39
C GLY A 757 6.62 -1.07 47.03
N LYS A 758 7.96 -1.10 46.90
CA LYS A 758 8.89 -0.10 47.44
C LYS A 758 9.41 0.83 46.36
N ARG A 759 9.59 0.30 45.15
CA ARG A 759 9.99 1.10 43.99
C ARG A 759 8.85 2.02 43.57
N THR A 760 9.20 3.27 43.30
CA THR A 760 8.27 4.32 42.92
C THR A 760 8.66 4.86 41.56
N ILE A 761 7.67 5.07 40.70
CA ILE A 761 7.84 5.70 39.39
C ILE A 761 7.17 7.06 39.51
N LYS A 762 7.98 8.12 39.42
CA LYS A 762 7.49 9.49 39.54
C LYS A 762 6.86 9.90 38.22
N ILE A 763 5.66 10.46 38.27
CA ILE A 763 4.99 10.99 37.08
C ILE A 763 5.44 12.43 36.83
N ASP A 764 5.77 12.71 35.57
CA ASP A 764 6.01 14.04 35.03
C ASP A 764 4.99 14.36 33.93
N LEU A 765 4.15 15.35 34.18
CA LEU A 765 3.15 15.86 33.24
C LEU A 765 3.63 17.07 32.44
N ALA A 766 4.89 17.50 32.62
CA ALA A 766 5.49 18.64 31.94
C ALA A 766 4.63 19.92 31.95
N GLY A 767 4.01 20.20 33.10
CA GLY A 767 3.15 21.37 33.30
C GLY A 767 1.69 21.19 32.86
N MET A 768 1.29 20.03 32.33
CA MET A 768 -0.12 19.74 32.02
C MET A 768 -0.94 19.61 33.33
N PRO A 769 -2.09 20.32 33.45
CA PRO A 769 -2.89 20.31 34.67
C PRO A 769 -3.66 19.00 34.85
N GLN A 770 -3.30 18.25 35.89
CA GLN A 770 -3.87 16.94 36.20
C GLN A 770 -5.36 16.99 36.64
N ASN A 771 -5.76 18.07 37.29
CA ASN A 771 -7.09 18.23 37.88
C ASN A 771 -8.21 18.50 36.87
N LEU A 772 -7.89 18.66 35.59
CA LEU A 772 -8.89 18.89 34.53
C LEU A 772 -9.44 17.59 33.92
N PHE A 773 -8.85 16.43 34.26
CA PHE A 773 -9.34 15.12 33.81
C PHE A 773 -10.45 14.61 34.72
N SER A 774 -11.46 13.95 34.13
CA SER A 774 -12.58 13.35 34.86
C SER A 774 -12.17 12.08 35.61
N SER A 775 -11.17 11.35 35.11
CA SER A 775 -10.59 10.21 35.82
C SER A 775 -9.11 10.00 35.48
N ILE A 776 -8.37 9.44 36.42
CA ILE A 776 -6.94 9.15 36.28
C ILE A 776 -6.69 7.73 36.76
N GLN A 777 -6.04 6.93 35.92
CA GLN A 777 -5.87 5.51 36.17
C GLN A 777 -4.56 4.97 35.60
N THR A 778 -4.20 3.77 36.02
CA THR A 778 -3.05 2.98 35.57
C THR A 778 -3.55 1.67 34.95
N LYS A 779 -2.82 1.16 33.96
CA LYS A 779 -3.10 -0.15 33.38
C LYS A 779 -2.21 -1.22 34.01
N ASN A 780 -2.83 -2.26 34.54
CA ASN A 780 -2.16 -3.41 35.17
C ASN A 780 -1.69 -4.43 34.13
N THR A 781 -0.64 -5.19 34.46
CA THR A 781 -0.11 -6.28 33.63
C THR A 781 -0.64 -7.64 34.09
N ASN A 782 -0.17 -8.73 33.46
CA ASN A 782 -0.55 -10.10 33.84
C ASN A 782 -0.19 -10.47 35.29
N SER A 783 0.81 -9.81 35.88
CA SER A 783 1.37 -10.16 37.20
C SER A 783 1.53 -8.97 38.14
N LEU A 784 1.42 -7.73 37.64
CA LEU A 784 1.63 -6.53 38.44
C LEU A 784 0.42 -5.59 38.36
N ASN A 785 -0.01 -5.14 39.54
CA ASN A 785 -0.86 -3.97 39.73
C ASN A 785 0.02 -2.72 39.87
N PHE A 786 -0.44 -1.59 39.35
CA PHE A 786 0.26 -0.31 39.44
C PHE A 786 -0.61 0.69 40.21
N ASP A 787 -0.37 0.88 41.50
CA ASP A 787 -1.17 1.80 42.31
C ASP A 787 -0.71 3.24 42.08
N LEU A 788 -1.63 4.15 41.72
CA LEU A 788 -1.34 5.58 41.58
C LEU A 788 -1.71 6.33 42.86
N ILE A 789 -0.71 6.80 43.59
CA ILE A 789 -0.88 7.53 44.86
C ILE A 789 -0.10 8.84 44.78
N ASN A 790 -0.80 9.98 44.89
CA ASN A 790 -0.18 11.32 44.90
C ASN A 790 0.80 11.58 43.74
N GLY A 791 0.48 11.13 42.53
CA GLY A 791 1.35 11.31 41.35
C GLY A 791 2.56 10.36 41.31
N ILE A 792 2.54 9.29 42.11
CA ILE A 792 3.55 8.24 42.15
C ILE A 792 2.89 6.92 41.78
N ILE A 793 3.46 6.20 40.83
CA ILE A 793 3.06 4.83 40.52
C ILE A 793 3.90 3.86 41.36
N ILE A 794 3.23 2.91 42.02
CA ILE A 794 3.83 1.87 42.85
C ILE A 794 3.49 0.50 42.26
N PRO A 795 4.45 -0.23 41.66
CA PRO A 795 4.23 -1.58 41.18
C PRO A 795 4.10 -2.56 42.37
N ARG A 796 3.08 -3.42 42.33
CA ARG A 796 2.84 -4.49 43.30
C ARG A 796 2.42 -5.76 42.59
N PHE A 797 2.73 -6.92 43.15
CA PHE A 797 2.16 -8.15 42.62
C PHE A 797 0.64 -8.15 42.68
N ALA A 798 0.01 -8.54 41.58
CA ALA A 798 -1.39 -8.96 41.60
C ALA A 798 -1.55 -10.19 42.51
N ASP A 799 -2.74 -10.39 43.07
CA ASP A 799 -3.00 -11.48 44.01
C ASP A 799 -2.66 -12.84 43.39
N ASN A 800 -3.07 -13.03 42.13
CA ASN A 800 -2.86 -14.24 41.32
C ASN A 800 -1.56 -14.22 40.48
N ALA A 801 -0.62 -13.31 40.74
CA ALA A 801 0.61 -13.26 39.97
C ALA A 801 1.39 -14.58 40.07
N TYR A 802 1.74 -15.15 38.91
CA TYR A 802 2.39 -16.44 38.71
C TYR A 802 1.57 -17.66 39.13
N THR A 803 0.27 -17.48 39.40
CA THR A 803 -0.64 -18.57 39.75
C THR A 803 -1.39 -19.09 38.53
N THR A 804 -1.24 -20.38 38.24
CA THR A 804 -1.95 -21.16 37.22
C THR A 804 -2.52 -22.44 37.82
N ALA A 805 -3.28 -23.21 37.03
CA ALA A 805 -3.81 -24.51 37.43
C ALA A 805 -2.72 -25.54 37.81
N ASN A 806 -1.52 -25.42 37.24
CA ASN A 806 -0.43 -26.38 37.44
C ASN A 806 0.66 -25.88 38.40
N THR A 807 0.55 -24.65 38.90
CA THR A 807 1.60 -24.07 39.76
C THR A 807 1.45 -24.39 41.24
N SER A 808 2.57 -24.61 41.94
CA SER A 808 2.58 -24.75 43.39
C SER A 808 2.66 -23.39 44.10
N LEU A 809 2.17 -23.32 45.34
CA LEU A 809 2.33 -22.15 46.21
C LEU A 809 3.82 -21.81 46.46
N ALA A 810 4.67 -22.84 46.56
CA ALA A 810 6.11 -22.67 46.75
C ALA A 810 6.77 -22.03 45.52
N PHE A 811 6.37 -22.44 44.32
CA PHE A 811 6.83 -21.83 43.07
C PHE A 811 6.40 -20.37 42.97
N THR A 812 5.11 -20.08 43.21
CA THR A 812 4.57 -18.72 43.21
C THR A 812 5.33 -17.81 44.18
N SER A 813 5.56 -18.30 45.40
CA SER A 813 6.32 -17.56 46.43
C SER A 813 7.78 -17.34 46.01
N THR A 814 8.40 -18.33 45.36
CA THR A 814 9.77 -18.24 44.85
C THR A 814 9.88 -17.17 43.76
N MET A 815 8.97 -17.17 42.78
CA MET A 815 8.93 -16.16 41.72
C MET A 815 8.76 -14.74 42.28
N LYS A 816 7.79 -14.54 43.20
CA LYS A 816 7.58 -13.27 43.90
C LYS A 816 8.81 -12.82 44.74
N SER A 817 9.68 -13.75 45.16
CA SER A 817 10.90 -13.44 45.92
C SER A 817 12.13 -13.12 45.05
N ILE A 818 12.19 -13.68 43.83
CA ILE A 818 13.30 -13.47 42.89
C ILE A 818 13.06 -12.22 42.07
N GLN A 819 11.85 -12.05 41.54
CA GLN A 819 11.53 -10.99 40.60
C GLN A 819 11.90 -9.59 41.10
N PRO A 820 11.76 -9.22 42.39
CA PRO A 820 12.10 -7.86 42.81
C PRO A 820 13.60 -7.59 43.06
N LYS A 821 14.48 -8.57 42.87
CA LYS A 821 15.92 -8.40 43.17
C LYS A 821 16.56 -7.38 42.21
N SER A 822 17.06 -6.28 42.76
CA SER A 822 17.75 -5.24 41.97
C SER A 822 19.04 -5.70 41.29
N SER A 823 19.67 -6.76 41.78
CA SER A 823 20.88 -7.37 41.22
C SER A 823 20.61 -8.43 40.14
N LEU A 824 19.36 -8.61 39.73
CA LEU A 824 18.98 -9.62 38.76
C LEU A 824 19.65 -9.34 37.40
N ILE A 825 20.30 -10.34 36.81
CA ILE A 825 21.00 -10.16 35.53
C ILE A 825 20.00 -9.89 34.37
N PRO A 826 20.41 -9.17 33.32
CA PRO A 826 19.51 -8.68 32.27
C PRO A 826 18.65 -9.75 31.59
N HIS A 827 19.16 -10.98 31.42
CA HIS A 827 18.40 -12.08 30.83
C HIS A 827 17.16 -12.46 31.64
N TYR A 828 17.26 -12.51 32.97
CA TYR A 828 16.11 -12.78 33.83
C TYR A 828 15.16 -11.59 33.91
N GLN A 829 15.69 -10.36 33.91
CA GLN A 829 14.86 -9.15 33.84
C GLN A 829 14.00 -9.14 32.57
N GLN A 830 14.59 -9.51 31.43
CA GLN A 830 13.88 -9.65 30.15
C GLN A 830 12.80 -10.74 30.20
N ALA A 831 13.09 -11.89 30.82
CA ALA A 831 12.13 -12.97 30.98
C ALA A 831 10.93 -12.55 31.85
N PHE A 832 11.18 -11.88 32.98
CA PHE A 832 10.11 -11.33 33.81
C PHE A 832 9.32 -10.23 33.07
N GLY A 833 10.00 -9.32 32.36
CA GLY A 833 9.32 -8.33 31.53
C GLY A 833 8.39 -8.95 30.48
N GLN A 834 8.80 -10.06 29.85
CA GLN A 834 7.96 -10.81 28.91
C GLN A 834 6.75 -11.46 29.59
N LEU A 835 6.93 -12.06 30.77
CA LEU A 835 5.83 -12.63 31.57
C LEU A 835 4.85 -11.54 32.01
N ASP A 836 5.38 -10.40 32.40
CA ASP A 836 4.67 -9.23 32.90
C ASP A 836 4.12 -8.35 31.75
N SER A 837 4.11 -8.85 30.51
CA SER A 837 3.73 -8.10 29.31
C SER A 837 2.21 -8.01 29.15
N LEU A 838 1.69 -6.80 28.86
CA LEU A 838 0.25 -6.53 28.63
C LEU A 838 -0.35 -7.27 27.42
N ASP A 839 0.48 -7.65 26.43
CA ASP A 839 0.01 -8.20 25.15
C ASP A 839 -0.02 -9.73 25.12
N MET A 840 0.47 -10.39 26.18
CA MET A 840 0.49 -11.84 26.24
C MET A 840 -0.89 -12.36 26.65
N SER A 841 -1.50 -13.21 25.82
CA SER A 841 -2.79 -13.81 26.11
C SER A 841 -2.74 -14.63 27.39
N LEU A 842 -3.87 -14.76 28.10
CA LEU A 842 -3.94 -15.54 29.33
C LEU A 842 -3.43 -16.98 29.13
N SER A 843 -3.76 -17.61 28.00
CA SER A 843 -3.28 -18.95 27.65
C SER A 843 -1.76 -19.01 27.43
N ALA A 844 -1.18 -18.03 26.74
CA ALA A 844 0.27 -17.95 26.54
C ALA A 844 1.01 -17.67 27.87
N TYR A 845 0.46 -16.80 28.71
CA TYR A 845 0.95 -16.55 30.06
C TYR A 845 0.94 -17.85 30.89
N THR A 846 -0.21 -18.53 30.96
CA THR A 846 -0.35 -19.80 31.68
C THR A 846 0.67 -20.83 31.21
N LYS A 847 0.80 -21.02 29.89
CA LYS A 847 1.77 -21.96 29.32
C LYS A 847 3.21 -21.61 29.70
N ALA A 848 3.60 -20.34 29.55
CA ALA A 848 4.95 -19.90 29.89
C ALA A 848 5.26 -20.12 31.38
N VAL A 849 4.32 -19.80 32.26
CA VAL A 849 4.48 -20.02 33.71
C VAL A 849 4.56 -21.52 34.05
N ASP A 850 3.72 -22.35 33.42
CA ASP A 850 3.72 -23.81 33.62
C ASP A 850 5.03 -24.46 33.17
N GLU A 851 5.58 -24.03 32.03
CA GLU A 851 6.87 -24.51 31.52
C GLU A 851 8.04 -24.18 32.47
N ILE A 852 8.03 -22.98 33.07
CA ILE A 852 9.05 -22.56 34.04
C ILE A 852 9.03 -23.46 35.28
N GLN A 853 7.83 -23.84 35.77
CA GLN A 853 7.72 -24.78 36.89
C GLN A 853 8.08 -26.22 36.50
N GLY A 854 7.62 -26.68 35.33
CA GLY A 854 7.83 -28.04 34.82
C GLY A 854 9.31 -28.38 34.57
N GLY A 855 10.15 -27.35 34.35
CA GLY A 855 11.60 -27.51 34.19
C GLY A 855 12.39 -27.77 35.49
N GLY A 856 11.78 -27.71 36.69
CA GLY A 856 12.44 -28.05 37.97
C GLY A 856 13.57 -27.11 38.45
N HIS A 857 14.06 -26.19 37.62
CA HIS A 857 15.24 -25.35 37.88
C HIS A 857 15.14 -24.43 39.12
N LEU A 858 13.93 -23.96 39.47
CA LEU A 858 13.72 -23.03 40.59
C LEU A 858 13.37 -23.71 41.91
N LEU A 859 12.80 -24.93 41.88
CA LEU A 859 12.54 -25.73 43.09
C LEU A 859 13.85 -26.13 43.78
N ALA A 860 14.85 -26.55 43.00
CA ALA A 860 16.21 -26.79 43.48
C ALA A 860 16.85 -25.52 44.06
N SER A 861 16.57 -24.35 43.46
CA SER A 861 17.11 -23.06 43.92
C SER A 861 16.48 -22.59 45.24
N SER A 862 15.19 -22.87 45.47
CA SER A 862 14.49 -22.61 46.74
C SER A 862 15.08 -23.45 47.88
N GLU A 863 15.33 -24.75 47.64
CA GLU A 863 16.01 -25.62 48.62
C GLU A 863 17.42 -25.10 48.93
N ILE A 864 18.18 -24.68 47.92
CA ILE A 864 19.51 -24.09 48.11
C ILE A 864 19.45 -22.78 48.91
N LEU A 865 18.50 -21.89 48.61
CA LEU A 865 18.37 -20.59 49.30
C LEU A 865 17.92 -20.75 50.77
N ASN A 866 17.02 -21.69 51.03
CA ASN A 866 16.60 -22.05 52.38
C ASN A 866 17.72 -22.73 53.17
N THR A 867 18.55 -23.55 52.50
CA THR A 867 19.76 -24.15 53.08
C THR A 867 20.79 -23.07 53.41
N GLN A 868 21.02 -22.10 52.52
CA GLN A 868 21.93 -20.97 52.77
C GLN A 868 21.45 -20.06 53.90
N LYS A 869 20.14 -19.79 54.02
CA LYS A 869 19.57 -19.05 55.16
C LYS A 869 19.71 -19.80 56.48
N ARG A 870 19.56 -21.13 56.49
CA ARG A 870 19.85 -21.95 57.67
C ARG A 870 21.32 -21.87 58.08
N MET A 871 22.24 -21.96 57.12
CA MET A 871 23.67 -21.82 57.41
C MET A 871 24.02 -20.43 57.98
N LEU A 872 23.49 -19.34 57.43
CA LEU A 872 23.75 -17.99 57.96
C LEU A 872 23.23 -17.77 59.39
N ASN A 873 22.11 -18.39 59.77
CA ASN A 873 21.58 -18.32 61.14
C ASN A 873 22.34 -19.24 62.11
N GLU A 874 22.89 -20.36 61.65
CA GLU A 874 23.68 -21.28 62.49
C GLU A 874 25.14 -20.81 62.71
N PHE A 875 25.71 -19.99 61.81
CA PHE A 875 27.09 -19.49 61.92
C PHE A 875 27.28 -18.18 62.70
N SER A 876 26.24 -17.59 63.29
CA SER A 876 26.34 -16.33 64.07
C SER A 876 26.76 -16.52 65.55
N ILE A 877 27.21 -17.72 65.95
CA ILE A 877 27.59 -18.03 67.34
C ILE A 877 28.98 -18.67 67.42
N LEU A 878 30.05 -17.93 67.09
CA LEU A 878 31.40 -18.26 67.56
C LEU A 878 32.17 -16.96 67.86
N PRO A 879 32.54 -16.69 69.13
CA PRO A 879 33.36 -15.55 69.50
C PRO A 879 34.83 -15.97 69.55
N MET A 880 35.73 -15.36 68.77
CA MET A 880 37.14 -15.27 69.17
C MET A 880 37.76 -13.93 68.81
N ASN A 881 38.36 -13.37 69.84
CA ASN A 881 39.06 -12.10 69.97
C ASN A 881 40.48 -12.16 69.36
N ASN A 882 40.99 -10.95 69.06
CA ASN A 882 42.38 -10.49 69.06
C ASN A 882 43.25 -10.50 67.77
N ALA A 883 43.71 -9.27 67.48
CA ALA A 883 45.04 -8.84 66.99
C ALA A 883 45.32 -8.65 65.47
N LEU A 884 45.13 -7.39 65.03
CA LEU A 884 46.07 -6.50 64.32
C LEU A 884 46.99 -6.98 63.15
N THR A 885 46.67 -6.49 61.94
CA THR A 885 47.53 -5.75 60.94
C THR A 885 48.47 -6.51 59.97
N PRO A 886 48.92 -5.91 58.83
CA PRO A 886 48.47 -6.26 57.46
C PRO A 886 49.67 -6.68 56.56
N ILE A 887 49.48 -7.01 55.27
CA ILE A 887 50.39 -6.66 54.15
C ILE A 887 49.91 -7.27 52.81
N THR A 888 49.63 -6.31 51.92
CA THR A 888 49.61 -6.22 50.46
C THR A 888 50.27 -7.27 49.56
N SER A 889 49.64 -7.40 48.38
CA SER A 889 50.18 -7.65 47.02
C SER A 889 50.42 -9.10 46.58
N ILE A 890 50.15 -9.54 45.35
CA ILE A 890 49.52 -9.01 44.12
C ILE A 890 49.24 -10.28 43.27
N THR A 891 48.06 -10.36 42.65
CA THR A 891 47.67 -11.13 41.42
C THR A 891 48.19 -12.58 41.25
N THR A 892 47.40 -13.58 40.88
CA THR A 892 46.65 -13.72 39.62
C THR A 892 46.02 -15.13 39.62
N GLY A 893 44.79 -15.29 39.14
CA GLY A 893 44.27 -16.57 38.65
C GLY A 893 43.22 -17.26 39.53
N LEU A 894 41.99 -17.34 39.00
CA LEU A 894 40.87 -18.19 39.44
C LEU A 894 40.34 -17.88 40.85
N THR A 895 39.28 -17.10 41.04
CA THR A 895 37.92 -17.61 40.79
C THR A 895 36.93 -16.45 40.85
N THR A 896 36.75 -15.81 39.69
CA THR A 896 35.56 -15.06 39.33
C THR A 896 34.52 -16.07 38.82
N ALA A 897 33.96 -16.86 39.73
CA ALA A 897 32.85 -17.77 39.44
C ALA A 897 32.09 -18.04 40.74
N LEU A 898 31.53 -16.98 41.34
CA LEU A 898 30.42 -16.97 42.32
C LEU A 898 30.36 -15.56 42.92
N ASN A 899 29.73 -14.63 42.19
CA ASN A 899 28.91 -13.53 42.71
C ASN A 899 28.33 -12.70 41.56
#